data_AF-A0AAW0KE60-F1
#
_entry.id   AF-A0AAW0KE60-F1
#
_cell.length_a   1.000
_cell.length_b   1.000
_cell.length_c   1.000
_cell.angle_alpha   90.00
_cell.angle_beta   90.00
_cell.angle_gamma   90.00
#
_symmetry.space_group_name_H-M   'P 1'
#
loop_
_entity.id
_entity.type
_entity.pdbx_description
1 polymer ?
#
loop_
_entity_poly.entity_id
_entity_poly.type
_entity_poly.pdbx_seq_one_letter_code
_entity_poly.pdbx_strand_id
1 'polypeptide(L)'
;VSDADGYLERIFMSPASLSAGNLIRGWMEDAGLRTWVDHLGNLHGRVEGMNASAEALLIGSHLDTVVDAGIFNGSLGIISALSALKVIAFSDEEGVRFHSTFLGSAALAGVLPVTALQISDKSARCSEGNSLEITEENLLQLKYDPGSVWGYIEVHIEQGPVLEWLGFPLGVVKGIAGQTRLKVTVRGSQEHAGTVPMSMRQDPMAAAAELIVLLESVCKNPKDFLSYDGHCNDISLESLSSSLSQWTCWKKVTFTMDLRAIDDVGREAVIYELSNQMYKICERRSVSCIIDRRVWDFISLCISFVTLIINNLYDANAVVCDSELSSQLKSAAYSALRKMAGDIQDETPTLMSGAGHDAMAMSHLTTICPVLLHHRLLGGDISCHMIIICKNLNRLECCLSGVVEESDTDGYLERTFMSPASLRAGNLIHGWMEDAGLRTWVDQLGNLHGRVEGMNASAEALLIGSHLDTVVDDGIYDGSLGIVSALSALKVIAFSDEEGVRFHSTFLGSAALAGVLPVTALQISDKSGVTVQDALKENSLEITEENLLQLKYEPGSVWGYVEVHIEQGPVLEWLGFPLGVVKGIAGQTRLKVTVRGSQGNAGTVPMSMRQDPMAAAAELIVLLESVCKNPKDFLSYDGHSNEISLESLSNSLVCTVGEISTWPSASNVIPSQVTFTVDLRAIDDMGREAVIYELSNQMYKICERRFVSCIIDRKHDANAVVCDSELSSQLKFALYSALRKMAGDIQHKTPALMSGAGHDAMAVSHLTKVGMLFVWCRGGVSHSPAEHVLDEDVWAAGLAILLFLETQL
;
A
#
# COMPACT_ATOMS: atom_id res chain seq x y z
N VAL A 1 -30.70 -5.68 -20.18
CA VAL A 1 -29.69 -6.76 -20.25
C VAL A 1 -28.47 -6.26 -19.50
N SER A 2 -28.05 -6.96 -18.44
CA SER A 2 -26.93 -6.60 -17.55
C SER A 2 -26.21 -7.87 -17.12
N ASP A 3 -24.89 -7.79 -16.93
CA ASP A 3 -24.08 -8.85 -16.33
C ASP A 3 -24.20 -8.85 -14.79
N ALA A 4 -24.54 -7.70 -14.19
CA ALA A 4 -24.65 -7.52 -12.76
C ALA A 4 -26.09 -7.50 -12.26
N ASP A 5 -26.29 -8.03 -11.06
CA ASP A 5 -27.54 -7.92 -10.30
C ASP A 5 -27.58 -6.58 -9.55
N GLY A 6 -28.58 -5.75 -9.84
CA GLY A 6 -28.86 -4.51 -9.11
C GLY A 6 -28.31 -3.22 -9.71
N TYR A 7 -27.40 -3.30 -10.68
CA TYR A 7 -26.95 -2.16 -11.48
C TYR A 7 -26.72 -2.55 -12.95
N LEU A 8 -26.60 -1.56 -13.85
CA LEU A 8 -26.36 -1.82 -15.26
C LEU A 8 -24.86 -1.95 -15.55
N GLU A 9 -24.46 -3.09 -16.07
CA GLU A 9 -23.11 -3.38 -16.55
C GLU A 9 -23.20 -4.30 -17.76
N ARG A 10 -22.54 -3.93 -18.86
CA ARG A 10 -22.39 -4.78 -20.05
C ARG A 10 -20.94 -4.71 -20.49
N ILE A 11 -20.14 -5.65 -19.99
CA ILE A 11 -18.71 -5.73 -20.35
C ILE A 11 -18.59 -6.27 -21.78
N PHE A 12 -17.64 -5.75 -22.56
CA PHE A 12 -17.44 -6.20 -23.93
C PHE A 12 -17.30 -7.73 -24.06
N MET A 13 -18.15 -8.32 -24.91
CA MET A 13 -18.29 -9.77 -25.15
C MET A 13 -18.71 -10.64 -23.95
N SER A 14 -19.26 -10.02 -22.90
CA SER A 14 -19.94 -10.76 -21.86
C SER A 14 -21.25 -11.40 -22.37
N PRO A 15 -21.85 -12.34 -21.61
CA PRO A 15 -23.18 -12.86 -21.92
C PRO A 15 -24.23 -11.76 -22.10
N ALA A 16 -24.20 -10.71 -21.27
CA ALA A 16 -25.13 -9.58 -21.41
C ALA A 16 -24.86 -8.75 -22.66
N SER A 17 -23.59 -8.50 -23.01
CA SER A 17 -23.22 -7.79 -24.24
C SER A 17 -23.70 -8.54 -25.49
N LEU A 18 -23.46 -9.85 -25.55
CA LEU A 18 -23.92 -10.71 -26.66
C LEU A 18 -25.45 -10.78 -26.74
N SER A 19 -26.13 -10.90 -25.60
CA SER A 19 -27.59 -10.90 -25.55
C SER A 19 -28.17 -9.56 -26.01
N ALA A 20 -27.55 -8.43 -25.66
CA ALA A 20 -27.97 -7.11 -26.12
C ALA A 20 -27.76 -6.94 -27.64
N GLY A 21 -26.61 -7.37 -28.17
CA GLY A 21 -26.33 -7.36 -29.61
C GLY A 21 -27.33 -8.20 -30.40
N ASN A 22 -27.65 -9.42 -29.93
CA ASN A 22 -28.65 -10.28 -30.57
C ASN A 22 -30.05 -9.65 -30.58
N LEU A 23 -30.43 -8.97 -29.50
CA LEU A 23 -31.72 -8.27 -29.40
C LEU A 23 -31.83 -7.15 -30.43
N ILE A 24 -30.79 -6.32 -30.54
CA ILE A 24 -30.75 -5.20 -31.50
C ILE A 24 -30.70 -5.70 -32.93
N ARG A 25 -29.97 -6.79 -33.19
CA ARG A 25 -29.98 -7.43 -34.52
C ARG A 25 -31.40 -7.82 -34.91
N GLY A 26 -32.16 -8.43 -34.00
CA GLY A 26 -33.58 -8.72 -34.22
C GLY A 26 -34.39 -7.48 -34.55
N TRP A 27 -34.21 -6.38 -33.81
CA TRP A 27 -34.90 -5.11 -34.09
C TRP A 27 -34.50 -4.50 -35.45
N MET A 28 -33.24 -4.61 -35.85
CA MET A 28 -32.78 -4.17 -37.18
C MET A 28 -33.44 -5.00 -38.29
N GLU A 29 -33.50 -6.32 -38.13
CA GLU A 29 -34.13 -7.25 -39.09
C GLU A 29 -35.64 -7.01 -39.19
N ASP A 30 -36.31 -6.80 -38.06
CA ASP A 30 -37.73 -6.44 -37.99
C ASP A 30 -38.02 -5.11 -38.69
N ALA A 31 -37.08 -4.17 -38.64
CA ALA A 31 -37.13 -2.89 -39.36
C ALA A 31 -36.73 -3.01 -40.85
N GLY A 32 -36.41 -4.22 -41.34
CA GLY A 32 -36.10 -4.50 -42.74
C GLY A 32 -34.64 -4.22 -43.14
N LEU A 33 -33.73 -4.09 -42.17
CA LEU A 33 -32.31 -3.91 -42.44
C LEU A 33 -31.64 -5.27 -42.65
N ARG A 34 -30.70 -5.33 -43.59
CA ARG A 34 -29.73 -6.44 -43.67
C ARG A 34 -28.69 -6.25 -42.58
N THR A 35 -28.51 -7.27 -41.74
CA THR A 35 -27.59 -7.23 -40.60
C THR A 35 -26.35 -8.09 -40.82
N TRP A 36 -25.25 -7.72 -40.19
CA TRP A 36 -24.06 -8.56 -40.02
C TRP A 36 -23.25 -8.09 -38.81
N VAL A 37 -22.38 -8.97 -38.30
CA VAL A 37 -21.41 -8.63 -37.25
C VAL A 37 -20.03 -8.70 -37.86
N ASP A 38 -19.19 -7.70 -37.61
CA ASP A 38 -17.82 -7.71 -38.12
C ASP A 38 -16.85 -8.44 -37.19
N HIS A 39 -15.57 -8.54 -37.58
CA HIS A 39 -14.55 -9.26 -36.82
C HIS A 39 -14.22 -8.65 -35.45
N LEU A 40 -14.69 -7.43 -35.16
CA LEU A 40 -14.52 -6.76 -33.86
C LEU A 40 -15.78 -6.85 -33.00
N GLY A 41 -16.83 -7.50 -33.51
CA GLY A 41 -18.11 -7.63 -32.83
C GLY A 41 -19.06 -6.45 -33.07
N ASN A 42 -18.70 -5.46 -33.91
CA ASN A 42 -19.63 -4.38 -34.22
C ASN A 42 -20.83 -4.96 -34.99
N LEU A 43 -22.03 -4.55 -34.59
CA LEU A 43 -23.26 -4.95 -35.26
C LEU A 43 -23.66 -3.88 -36.26
N HIS A 44 -23.81 -4.30 -37.51
CA HIS A 44 -24.18 -3.44 -38.62
C HIS A 44 -25.58 -3.77 -39.10
N GLY A 45 -26.32 -2.73 -39.49
CA GLY A 45 -27.61 -2.83 -40.16
C GLY A 45 -27.67 -1.86 -41.34
N ARG A 46 -27.95 -2.37 -42.55
CA ARG A 46 -28.06 -1.56 -43.78
C ARG A 46 -29.40 -1.74 -44.46
N VAL A 47 -30.01 -0.62 -44.83
CA VAL A 47 -31.08 -0.57 -45.84
C VAL A 47 -30.42 -0.47 -47.21
N GLU A 48 -30.80 -1.34 -48.15
CA GLU A 48 -30.33 -1.24 -49.52
C GLU A 48 -30.99 -0.03 -50.21
N GLY A 49 -30.17 0.96 -50.58
CA GLY A 49 -30.63 2.13 -51.32
C GLY A 49 -30.88 1.82 -52.79
N MET A 50 -31.62 2.69 -53.50
CA MET A 50 -31.84 2.57 -54.95
C MET A 50 -30.54 2.61 -55.77
N ASN A 51 -29.46 3.18 -55.21
CA ASN A 51 -28.13 3.18 -55.78
C ASN A 51 -27.16 2.51 -54.80
N ALA A 52 -26.73 1.28 -55.11
CA ALA A 52 -25.83 0.49 -54.26
C ALA A 52 -24.44 1.15 -54.09
N SER A 53 -24.06 2.03 -55.02
CA SER A 53 -22.77 2.72 -55.07
C SER A 53 -22.79 4.11 -54.43
N ALA A 54 -23.93 4.56 -53.89
CA ALA A 54 -24.00 5.84 -53.20
C ALA A 54 -23.27 5.78 -51.84
N GLU A 55 -22.66 6.89 -51.46
CA GLU A 55 -22.07 7.05 -50.14
C GLU A 55 -23.12 6.81 -49.04
N ALA A 56 -22.70 6.16 -47.97
CA ALA A 56 -23.56 5.86 -46.85
C ALA A 56 -23.48 6.92 -45.76
N LEU A 57 -24.63 7.32 -45.22
CA LEU A 57 -24.69 7.96 -43.90
C LEU A 57 -24.73 6.86 -42.83
N LEU A 58 -23.78 6.89 -41.90
CA LEU A 58 -23.78 6.01 -40.73
C LEU A 58 -24.48 6.70 -39.57
N ILE A 59 -25.41 6.02 -38.91
CA ILE A 59 -26.07 6.51 -37.70
C ILE A 59 -25.96 5.43 -36.65
N GLY A 60 -25.53 5.75 -35.44
CA GLY A 60 -25.21 4.71 -34.48
C GLY A 60 -24.65 5.22 -33.17
N SER A 61 -24.28 4.28 -32.30
CA SER A 61 -23.54 4.51 -31.06
C SER A 61 -23.06 3.15 -30.52
N HIS A 62 -22.73 3.03 -29.24
CA HIS A 62 -22.12 1.83 -28.64
C HIS A 62 -23.06 1.02 -27.75
N LEU A 63 -22.65 -0.22 -27.44
CA LEU A 63 -23.46 -1.18 -26.67
C LEU A 63 -22.93 -1.53 -25.29
N ASP A 64 -21.61 -1.55 -25.17
CA ASP A 64 -20.90 -1.75 -23.92
C ASP A 64 -21.14 -0.57 -22.97
N THR A 65 -21.04 -0.84 -21.67
CA THR A 65 -21.24 0.16 -20.64
C THR A 65 -20.13 0.11 -19.61
N VAL A 66 -19.85 1.25 -18.98
CA VAL A 66 -19.16 1.30 -17.69
C VAL A 66 -19.96 0.58 -16.59
N VAL A 67 -19.32 0.37 -15.45
CA VAL A 67 -19.95 -0.16 -14.23
C VAL A 67 -20.99 0.84 -13.72
N ASP A 68 -22.18 0.35 -13.36
CA ASP A 68 -23.31 1.15 -12.85
C ASP A 68 -23.70 2.30 -13.80
N ALA A 69 -23.86 1.96 -15.08
CA ALA A 69 -24.16 2.93 -16.13
C ALA A 69 -25.65 3.31 -16.22
N GLY A 70 -25.93 4.49 -16.78
CA GLY A 70 -27.29 4.87 -17.16
C GLY A 70 -27.81 4.09 -18.37
N ILE A 71 -29.12 3.79 -18.39
CA ILE A 71 -29.76 2.98 -19.46
C ILE A 71 -29.68 3.58 -20.88
N PHE A 72 -29.49 4.90 -20.98
CA PHE A 72 -29.43 5.61 -22.26
C PHE A 72 -28.00 5.73 -22.81
N ASN A 73 -26.99 5.37 -22.03
CA ASN A 73 -25.60 5.44 -22.44
C ASN A 73 -25.34 4.49 -23.63
N GLY A 74 -24.93 5.02 -24.77
CA GLY A 74 -24.82 4.34 -26.06
C GLY A 74 -26.16 3.90 -26.68
N SER A 75 -27.03 3.26 -25.90
CA SER A 75 -28.27 2.64 -26.39
C SER A 75 -29.26 3.63 -27.02
N LEU A 76 -29.29 4.89 -26.56
CA LEU A 76 -30.14 5.93 -27.14
C LEU A 76 -29.79 6.18 -28.62
N GLY A 77 -28.50 6.18 -28.96
CA GLY A 77 -28.06 6.41 -30.34
C GLY A 77 -28.47 5.30 -31.28
N ILE A 78 -28.34 4.05 -30.85
CA ILE A 78 -28.73 2.88 -31.62
C ILE A 78 -30.25 2.86 -31.85
N ILE A 79 -31.06 3.11 -30.82
CA ILE A 79 -32.52 3.15 -30.92
C ILE A 79 -32.97 4.32 -31.79
N SER A 80 -32.33 5.48 -31.67
CA SER A 80 -32.60 6.64 -32.53
C SER A 80 -32.28 6.33 -34.00
N ALA A 81 -31.17 5.64 -34.26
CA ALA A 81 -30.74 5.24 -35.58
C ALA A 81 -31.69 4.23 -36.25
N LEU A 82 -32.25 3.28 -35.48
CA LEU A 82 -33.27 2.33 -35.98
C LEU A 82 -34.49 3.05 -36.57
N SER A 83 -34.79 4.25 -36.08
CA SER A 83 -35.87 5.08 -36.60
C SER A 83 -35.50 5.85 -37.89
N ALA A 84 -34.21 5.90 -38.27
CA ALA A 84 -33.67 6.80 -39.30
C ALA A 84 -33.03 6.11 -40.53
N LEU A 85 -33.08 4.77 -40.63
CA LEU A 85 -32.71 3.96 -41.82
C LEU A 85 -31.22 3.98 -42.24
N LYS A 86 -30.30 3.67 -41.32
CA LYS A 86 -29.06 2.85 -41.46
C LYS A 86 -28.32 2.87 -40.12
N VAL A 87 -28.05 1.70 -39.52
CA VAL A 87 -27.62 1.62 -38.11
C VAL A 87 -26.27 0.93 -37.95
N ILE A 88 -25.42 1.48 -37.11
CA ILE A 88 -24.23 0.79 -36.60
C ILE A 88 -24.23 0.80 -35.07
N ALA A 89 -23.84 -0.32 -34.47
CA ALA A 89 -23.61 -0.45 -33.05
C ALA A 89 -22.14 -0.84 -32.81
N PHE A 90 -21.36 0.09 -32.29
CA PHE A 90 -19.94 -0.10 -32.00
C PHE A 90 -19.70 -0.95 -30.76
N SER A 91 -18.58 -1.65 -30.77
CA SER A 91 -18.09 -2.53 -29.72
C SER A 91 -16.90 -1.93 -28.97
N ASP A 92 -16.92 -2.05 -27.64
CA ASP A 92 -15.85 -1.64 -26.71
C ASP A 92 -15.45 -0.15 -26.86
N GLU A 93 -16.43 0.73 -26.82
CA GLU A 93 -16.19 2.18 -26.85
C GLU A 93 -15.83 2.74 -25.46
N GLU A 94 -16.31 2.11 -24.38
CA GLU A 94 -16.04 2.50 -22.98
C GLU A 94 -14.76 1.86 -22.43
N GLY A 95 -14.25 0.78 -23.03
CA GLY A 95 -12.93 0.24 -22.77
C GLY A 95 -12.75 -0.40 -21.39
N VAL A 96 -13.83 -0.87 -20.75
CA VAL A 96 -13.83 -1.45 -19.39
C VAL A 96 -12.99 -2.73 -19.31
N ARG A 97 -13.01 -3.56 -20.37
CA ARG A 97 -12.35 -4.87 -20.36
C ARG A 97 -10.84 -4.75 -20.59
N PHE A 98 -10.46 -3.98 -21.60
CA PHE A 98 -9.07 -3.90 -22.08
C PHE A 98 -8.36 -2.61 -21.66
N HIS A 99 -9.05 -1.69 -20.96
CA HIS A 99 -8.54 -0.37 -20.59
C HIS A 99 -8.12 0.47 -21.80
N SER A 100 -8.70 0.16 -22.97
CA SER A 100 -8.53 0.85 -24.25
C SER A 100 -9.92 1.20 -24.75
N THR A 101 -10.20 2.49 -24.93
CA THR A 101 -11.50 2.95 -25.43
C THR A 101 -11.52 2.96 -26.96
N PHE A 102 -12.73 2.95 -27.51
CA PHE A 102 -13.01 3.14 -28.93
C PHE A 102 -12.47 2.06 -29.87
N LEU A 103 -12.35 0.80 -29.43
CA LEU A 103 -11.75 -0.25 -30.27
C LEU A 103 -12.55 -0.49 -31.55
N GLY A 104 -13.88 -0.59 -31.45
CA GLY A 104 -14.78 -0.86 -32.56
C GLY A 104 -14.75 0.24 -33.61
N SER A 105 -14.90 1.50 -33.18
CA SER A 105 -14.89 2.67 -34.06
C SER A 105 -13.51 2.97 -34.64
N ALA A 106 -12.43 2.79 -33.87
CA ALA A 106 -11.05 2.96 -34.36
C ALA A 106 -10.67 1.92 -35.42
N ALA A 107 -11.12 0.67 -35.26
CA ALA A 107 -10.92 -0.38 -36.26
C ALA A 107 -11.63 -0.02 -37.57
N LEU A 108 -12.88 0.44 -37.50
CA LEU A 108 -13.67 0.83 -38.65
C LEU A 108 -13.08 2.05 -39.39
N ALA A 109 -12.56 3.03 -38.65
CA ALA A 109 -11.87 4.19 -39.21
C ALA A 109 -10.44 3.87 -39.73
N GLY A 110 -9.92 2.67 -39.42
CA GLY A 110 -8.58 2.25 -39.82
C GLY A 110 -7.46 3.00 -39.11
N VAL A 111 -7.71 3.47 -37.88
CA VAL A 111 -6.73 4.19 -37.04
C VAL A 111 -6.26 3.35 -35.85
N LEU A 112 -6.79 2.13 -35.69
CA LEU A 112 -6.37 1.19 -34.66
C LEU A 112 -4.97 0.62 -35.00
N PRO A 113 -3.93 0.83 -34.16
CA PRO A 113 -2.61 0.29 -34.41
C PRO A 113 -2.59 -1.23 -34.17
N VAL A 114 -1.79 -1.97 -34.95
CA VAL A 114 -1.65 -3.44 -34.81
C VAL A 114 -1.25 -3.87 -33.40
N THR A 115 -0.48 -3.03 -32.68
CA THR A 115 -0.07 -3.29 -31.29
C THR A 115 -1.26 -3.32 -30.31
N ALA A 116 -2.41 -2.74 -30.65
CA ALA A 116 -3.64 -2.83 -29.85
C ALA A 116 -4.22 -4.25 -29.84
N LEU A 117 -3.82 -5.14 -30.76
CA LEU A 117 -4.22 -6.55 -30.78
C LEU A 117 -3.54 -7.41 -29.70
N GLN A 118 -2.51 -6.89 -29.03
CA GLN A 118 -1.76 -7.62 -27.98
C GLN A 118 -2.28 -7.30 -26.56
N ILE A 119 -3.40 -6.61 -26.42
CA ILE A 119 -3.94 -6.23 -25.12
C ILE A 119 -4.58 -7.45 -24.45
N SER A 120 -4.03 -7.85 -23.31
CA SER A 120 -4.61 -8.93 -22.50
C SER A 120 -5.85 -8.44 -21.74
N ASP A 121 -6.82 -9.34 -21.52
CA ASP A 121 -7.93 -9.10 -20.60
C ASP A 121 -7.36 -8.79 -19.21
N LYS A 122 -7.69 -7.60 -18.69
CA LYS A 122 -7.26 -7.16 -17.36
C LYS A 122 -8.43 -7.05 -16.39
N SER A 123 -9.63 -7.39 -16.83
CA SER A 123 -10.77 -7.47 -15.93
C SER A 123 -10.69 -8.79 -15.16
N ALA A 124 -10.53 -8.73 -13.84
CA ALA A 124 -10.68 -9.92 -12.98
C ALA A 124 -12.15 -10.42 -12.90
N ARG A 125 -13.04 -9.86 -13.74
CA ARG A 125 -14.51 -9.97 -13.62
C ARG A 125 -15.18 -10.67 -14.80
N CYS A 126 -14.46 -10.98 -15.88
CA CYS A 126 -15.00 -11.69 -17.04
C CYS A 126 -14.35 -13.08 -17.18
N SER A 127 -14.88 -14.07 -16.46
CA SER A 127 -14.38 -15.46 -16.51
C SER A 127 -14.95 -16.28 -17.68
N GLU A 128 -16.01 -15.81 -18.33
CA GLU A 128 -16.78 -16.55 -19.35
C GLU A 128 -16.90 -15.82 -20.71
N GLY A 129 -16.13 -14.75 -20.95
CA GLY A 129 -16.19 -14.00 -22.20
C GLY A 129 -15.50 -14.72 -23.37
N ASN A 130 -16.13 -14.76 -24.54
CA ASN A 130 -15.47 -15.23 -25.77
C ASN A 130 -14.26 -14.33 -26.10
N SER A 131 -13.17 -14.90 -26.61
CA SER A 131 -12.03 -14.16 -27.18
C SER A 131 -12.20 -13.99 -28.68
N LEU A 132 -12.05 -12.77 -29.21
CA LEU A 132 -11.93 -12.55 -30.66
C LEU A 132 -10.50 -12.82 -31.11
N GLU A 133 -10.30 -13.82 -31.97
CA GLU A 133 -9.04 -13.99 -32.70
C GLU A 133 -8.99 -12.99 -33.87
N ILE A 134 -8.43 -11.81 -33.61
CA ILE A 134 -8.28 -10.76 -34.62
C ILE A 134 -6.86 -10.81 -35.19
N THR A 135 -6.74 -11.04 -36.50
CA THR A 135 -5.47 -11.00 -37.24
C THR A 135 -5.27 -9.64 -37.92
N GLU A 136 -4.03 -9.31 -38.30
CA GLU A 136 -3.74 -8.12 -39.12
C GLU A 136 -4.56 -8.10 -40.42
N GLU A 137 -4.74 -9.26 -41.05
CA GLU A 137 -5.51 -9.41 -42.28
C GLU A 137 -6.99 -9.12 -42.05
N ASN A 138 -7.56 -9.56 -40.93
CA ASN A 138 -8.95 -9.26 -40.55
C ASN A 138 -9.13 -7.77 -40.22
N LEU A 139 -8.16 -7.12 -39.57
CA LEU A 139 -8.21 -5.67 -39.31
C LEU A 139 -8.30 -4.84 -40.59
N LEU A 140 -7.50 -5.19 -41.60
CA LEU A 140 -7.51 -4.48 -42.89
C LEU A 140 -8.86 -4.59 -43.61
N GLN A 141 -9.62 -5.67 -43.36
CA GLN A 141 -10.94 -5.89 -43.94
C GLN A 141 -12.08 -5.12 -43.24
N LEU A 142 -11.85 -4.59 -42.03
CA LEU A 142 -12.85 -3.82 -41.27
C LEU A 142 -12.95 -2.36 -41.71
N LYS A 143 -11.87 -1.85 -42.29
CA LYS A 143 -11.75 -0.44 -42.66
C LYS A 143 -12.75 -0.10 -43.76
N TYR A 144 -13.58 0.91 -43.52
CA TYR A 144 -14.41 1.46 -44.59
C TYR A 144 -13.55 2.22 -45.60
N ASP A 145 -13.89 2.09 -46.88
CA ASP A 145 -13.32 2.93 -47.92
C ASP A 145 -13.77 4.39 -47.66
N PRO A 146 -12.86 5.37 -47.49
CA PRO A 146 -13.22 6.75 -47.21
C PRO A 146 -14.22 7.37 -48.20
N GLY A 147 -14.26 6.89 -49.45
CA GLY A 147 -15.24 7.32 -50.46
C GLY A 147 -16.60 6.60 -50.40
N SER A 148 -16.81 5.69 -49.44
CA SER A 148 -18.06 4.93 -49.29
C SER A 148 -18.97 5.45 -48.18
N VAL A 149 -18.50 6.42 -47.38
CA VAL A 149 -19.21 6.99 -46.23
C VAL A 149 -19.26 8.50 -46.38
N TRP A 150 -20.47 9.07 -46.44
CA TRP A 150 -20.69 10.50 -46.53
C TRP A 150 -20.44 11.19 -45.18
N GLY A 151 -20.82 10.51 -44.09
CA GLY A 151 -20.65 11.02 -42.72
C GLY A 151 -21.17 10.05 -41.67
N TYR A 152 -20.92 10.39 -40.41
CA TYR A 152 -21.42 9.68 -39.23
C TYR A 152 -22.19 10.65 -38.33
N ILE A 153 -23.39 10.24 -37.89
CA ILE A 153 -24.21 10.97 -36.92
C ILE A 153 -24.43 10.09 -35.71
N GLU A 154 -24.06 10.60 -34.56
CA GLU A 154 -24.32 9.96 -33.27
C GLU A 154 -25.30 10.80 -32.47
N VAL A 155 -26.44 10.20 -32.14
CA VAL A 155 -27.32 10.73 -31.11
C VAL A 155 -26.86 10.12 -29.80
N HIS A 156 -26.44 10.95 -28.85
CA HIS A 156 -26.00 10.47 -27.56
C HIS A 156 -26.72 11.20 -26.44
N ILE A 157 -26.92 10.51 -25.31
CA ILE A 157 -27.36 11.18 -24.09
C ILE A 157 -26.24 12.10 -23.61
N GLU A 158 -26.58 13.27 -23.10
CA GLU A 158 -25.58 14.09 -22.43
C GLU A 158 -25.07 13.34 -21.18
N GLN A 159 -23.77 13.07 -21.12
CA GLN A 159 -23.14 12.41 -19.98
C GLN A 159 -22.63 13.42 -18.93
N GLY A 160 -23.17 14.64 -18.94
CA GLY A 160 -22.87 15.74 -18.04
C GLY A 160 -24.11 16.61 -17.81
N PRO A 161 -24.04 17.64 -16.95
CA PRO A 161 -25.22 18.41 -16.55
C PRO A 161 -25.41 19.71 -17.37
N VAL A 162 -24.74 19.91 -18.50
CA VAL A 162 -24.64 21.22 -19.17
C VAL A 162 -25.92 21.60 -19.92
N LEU A 163 -26.53 20.71 -20.71
CA LEU A 163 -27.79 21.01 -21.41
C LEU A 163 -28.93 21.20 -20.42
N GLU A 164 -28.98 20.36 -19.38
CA GLU A 164 -29.94 20.53 -18.28
C GLU A 164 -29.77 21.89 -17.60
N TRP A 165 -28.52 22.25 -17.23
CA TRP A 165 -28.21 23.52 -16.59
C TRP A 165 -28.54 24.73 -17.47
N LEU A 166 -28.30 24.64 -18.79
CA LEU A 166 -28.66 25.68 -19.76
C LEU A 166 -30.15 25.71 -20.10
N GLY A 167 -30.92 24.69 -19.71
CA GLY A 167 -32.34 24.57 -20.05
C GLY A 167 -32.60 24.25 -21.53
N PHE A 168 -31.63 23.64 -22.23
CA PHE A 168 -31.80 23.24 -23.63
C PHE A 168 -32.10 21.74 -23.74
N PRO A 169 -33.05 21.31 -24.58
CA PRO A 169 -33.38 19.89 -24.74
C PRO A 169 -32.41 19.14 -25.67
N LEU A 170 -31.66 19.86 -26.51
CA LEU A 170 -30.77 19.30 -27.53
C LEU A 170 -29.56 20.23 -27.73
N GLY A 171 -28.39 19.64 -28.01
CA GLY A 171 -27.17 20.35 -28.36
C GLY A 171 -26.44 19.69 -29.52
N VAL A 172 -25.72 20.49 -30.32
CA VAL A 172 -24.82 20.00 -31.38
C VAL A 172 -23.39 20.05 -30.86
N VAL A 173 -22.73 18.89 -30.80
CA VAL A 173 -21.34 18.76 -30.39
C VAL A 173 -20.44 19.36 -31.48
N LYS A 174 -19.55 20.29 -31.11
CA LYS A 174 -18.64 20.97 -32.05
C LYS A 174 -17.31 20.22 -32.25
N GLY A 175 -17.00 19.28 -31.36
CA GLY A 175 -15.78 18.48 -31.38
C GLY A 175 -15.78 17.51 -30.20
N ILE A 176 -14.96 16.47 -30.31
CA ILE A 176 -14.72 15.48 -29.25
C ILE A 176 -13.33 15.74 -28.70
N ALA A 177 -13.18 15.77 -27.38
CA ALA A 177 -11.89 16.00 -26.75
C ALA A 177 -10.95 14.82 -26.96
N GLY A 178 -9.70 15.10 -27.35
CA GLY A 178 -8.65 14.09 -27.37
C GLY A 178 -8.28 13.66 -25.95
N GLN A 179 -8.02 12.37 -25.77
CA GLN A 179 -7.70 11.75 -24.48
C GLN A 179 -6.23 11.29 -24.42
N THR A 180 -5.59 11.41 -23.24
CA THR A 180 -4.29 10.81 -22.93
C THR A 180 -4.34 10.18 -21.55
N ARG A 181 -3.97 8.90 -21.43
CA ARG A 181 -3.87 8.22 -20.14
C ARG A 181 -2.41 8.09 -19.70
N LEU A 182 -2.15 8.51 -18.47
CA LEU A 182 -0.84 8.39 -17.83
C LEU A 182 -0.95 7.42 -16.66
N LYS A 183 -0.01 6.48 -16.55
CA LYS A 183 0.11 5.64 -15.36
C LYS A 183 1.21 6.21 -14.48
N VAL A 184 0.85 6.56 -13.25
CA VAL A 184 1.78 7.18 -12.31
C VAL A 184 2.07 6.20 -11.20
N THR A 185 3.37 5.93 -10.99
CA THR A 185 3.86 5.05 -9.93
C THR A 185 4.75 5.86 -9.01
N VAL A 186 4.36 6.00 -7.74
CA VAL A 186 5.18 6.60 -6.69
C VAL A 186 5.78 5.46 -5.85
N ARG A 187 7.07 5.51 -5.54
CA ARG A 187 7.75 4.56 -4.66
C ARG A 187 8.44 5.30 -3.53
N GLY A 188 8.24 4.80 -2.31
CA GLY A 188 8.88 5.27 -1.10
C GLY A 188 9.43 4.09 -0.30
N SER A 189 9.43 4.22 1.02
CA SER A 189 9.93 3.19 1.95
C SER A 189 8.78 2.49 2.67
N GLN A 190 8.83 1.15 2.71
CA GLN A 190 7.95 0.38 3.57
C GLN A 190 8.53 0.38 4.97
N GLU A 191 7.72 0.82 5.94
CA GLU A 191 8.13 1.10 7.31
C GLU A 191 6.97 0.78 8.25
N HIS A 192 7.23 0.51 9.52
CA HIS A 192 6.16 0.28 10.49
C HIS A 192 5.42 1.61 10.82
N ALA A 193 4.09 1.58 10.76
CA ALA A 193 3.23 2.75 10.77
C ALA A 193 3.22 3.52 12.10
N GLY A 194 3.65 2.89 13.19
CA GLY A 194 3.65 3.49 14.53
C GLY A 194 4.99 4.08 14.97
N THR A 195 6.11 3.53 14.48
CA THR A 195 7.45 3.70 15.07
C THR A 195 8.31 4.68 14.31
N VAL A 196 8.06 4.89 13.01
CA VAL A 196 8.80 5.88 12.21
C VAL A 196 8.19 7.28 12.38
N PRO A 197 8.96 8.27 12.89
CA PRO A 197 8.48 9.64 13.06
C PRO A 197 8.03 10.26 11.74
N MET A 198 6.99 11.11 11.77
CA MET A 198 6.43 11.76 10.57
C MET A 198 7.47 12.52 9.72
N SER A 199 8.52 13.06 10.35
CA SER A 199 9.59 13.81 9.68
C SER A 199 10.60 12.94 8.92
N MET A 200 10.65 11.64 9.20
CA MET A 200 11.59 10.69 8.59
C MET A 200 10.96 9.87 7.46
N ARG A 201 9.62 9.89 7.33
CA ARG A 201 8.88 9.05 6.38
C ARG A 201 9.07 9.46 4.93
N GLN A 202 9.21 8.45 4.09
CA GLN A 202 9.11 8.56 2.63
C GLN A 202 7.77 7.96 2.17
N ASP A 203 6.65 8.60 2.53
CA ASP A 203 5.30 8.06 2.33
C ASP A 203 4.76 8.32 0.89
N PRO A 204 4.63 7.28 0.04
CA PRO A 204 4.14 7.44 -1.32
C PRO A 204 2.61 7.65 -1.37
N MET A 205 1.83 7.33 -0.34
CA MET A 205 0.39 7.62 -0.28
C MET A 205 0.15 9.11 -0.08
N ALA A 206 0.83 9.73 0.88
CA ALA A 206 0.74 11.17 1.09
C ALA A 206 1.26 11.95 -0.15
N ALA A 207 2.34 11.45 -0.78
CA ALA A 207 2.81 11.99 -2.05
C ALA A 207 1.77 11.87 -3.16
N ALA A 208 1.20 10.68 -3.38
CA ALA A 208 0.17 10.46 -4.39
C ALA A 208 -1.07 11.34 -4.17
N ALA A 209 -1.50 11.51 -2.91
CA ALA A 209 -2.58 12.41 -2.56
C ALA A 209 -2.27 13.87 -2.93
N GLU A 210 -1.06 14.36 -2.65
CA GLU A 210 -0.67 15.71 -3.07
C GLU A 210 -0.61 15.86 -4.61
N LEU A 211 -0.13 14.84 -5.32
CA LEU A 211 -0.13 14.81 -6.79
C LEU A 211 -1.57 14.90 -7.32
N ILE A 212 -2.53 14.20 -6.71
CA ILE A 212 -3.96 14.25 -7.07
C ILE A 212 -4.55 15.65 -6.84
N VAL A 213 -4.21 16.31 -5.73
CA VAL A 213 -4.68 17.67 -5.44
C VAL A 213 -4.09 18.68 -6.43
N LEU A 214 -2.78 18.59 -6.73
CA LEU A 214 -2.13 19.41 -7.76
C LEU A 214 -2.84 19.25 -9.11
N LEU A 215 -3.06 18.00 -9.48
CA LEU A 215 -3.65 17.60 -10.74
C LEU A 215 -5.05 18.22 -10.95
N GLU A 216 -5.91 18.15 -9.93
CA GLU A 216 -7.21 18.80 -9.94
C GLU A 216 -7.10 20.33 -10.06
N SER A 217 -6.15 20.94 -9.34
CA SER A 217 -5.92 22.39 -9.35
C SER A 217 -5.50 22.89 -10.73
N VAL A 218 -4.56 22.21 -11.39
CA VAL A 218 -4.10 22.54 -12.74
C VAL A 218 -5.27 22.45 -13.74
N CYS A 219 -6.17 21.49 -13.58
CA CYS A 219 -7.31 21.33 -14.49
C CYS A 219 -8.45 22.32 -14.22
N LYS A 220 -8.67 22.71 -12.97
CA LYS A 220 -9.63 23.77 -12.64
C LYS A 220 -9.18 25.13 -13.15
N ASN A 221 -7.88 25.43 -13.06
CA ASN A 221 -7.33 26.74 -13.40
C ASN A 221 -6.03 26.62 -14.23
N PRO A 222 -6.07 26.10 -15.47
CA PRO A 222 -4.86 25.85 -16.26
C PRO A 222 -4.05 27.11 -16.56
N LYS A 223 -4.72 28.27 -16.61
CA LYS A 223 -4.09 29.58 -16.84
C LYS A 223 -3.12 30.01 -15.72
N ASP A 224 -3.26 29.46 -14.53
CA ASP A 224 -2.37 29.79 -13.40
C ASP A 224 -1.02 29.05 -13.52
N PHE A 225 -0.94 28.02 -14.37
CA PHE A 225 0.20 27.12 -14.50
C PHE A 225 0.84 27.13 -15.89
N LEU A 226 0.06 27.41 -16.93
CA LEU A 226 0.54 27.46 -18.31
C LEU A 226 0.85 28.88 -18.74
N SER A 227 1.97 29.06 -19.44
CA SER A 227 2.28 30.30 -20.19
C SER A 227 1.48 30.43 -21.50
N TYR A 228 0.52 29.54 -21.73
CA TYR A 228 -0.29 29.40 -22.93
C TYR A 228 -1.77 29.19 -22.58
N ASP A 229 -2.69 29.69 -23.42
CA ASP A 229 -4.15 29.56 -23.26
C ASP A 229 -4.67 28.13 -23.59
N GLY A 230 -4.06 27.09 -23.01
CA GLY A 230 -4.49 25.70 -23.17
C GLY A 230 -5.65 25.35 -22.23
N HIS A 231 -6.65 24.61 -22.71
CA HIS A 231 -7.80 24.16 -21.92
C HIS A 231 -7.68 22.66 -21.59
N CYS A 232 -7.37 22.32 -20.34
CA CYS A 232 -7.50 20.95 -19.83
C CYS A 232 -8.88 20.81 -19.18
N ASN A 233 -9.73 19.93 -19.72
CA ASN A 233 -11.14 19.87 -19.33
C ASN A 233 -11.44 18.77 -18.30
N ASP A 234 -10.57 17.76 -18.13
CA ASP A 234 -10.97 16.58 -17.38
C ASP A 234 -9.84 15.64 -16.92
N ILE A 235 -10.08 14.97 -15.77
CA ILE A 235 -9.30 13.89 -15.13
C ILE A 235 -10.16 12.86 -14.40
N SER A 236 -9.87 11.57 -14.59
CA SER A 236 -10.31 10.47 -13.72
C SER A 236 -9.16 9.59 -13.23
N LEU A 237 -9.32 9.07 -12.01
CA LEU A 237 -8.31 8.30 -11.27
C LEU A 237 -8.72 6.83 -11.15
N GLU A 238 -7.92 5.94 -11.73
CA GLU A 238 -8.11 4.49 -11.61
C GLU A 238 -7.32 3.98 -10.41
N SER A 239 -8.06 3.41 -9.45
CA SER A 239 -7.64 2.50 -8.37
C SER A 239 -6.20 2.63 -7.85
N LEU A 240 -6.08 2.98 -6.57
CA LEU A 240 -4.85 2.80 -5.80
C LEU A 240 -4.77 1.32 -5.40
N SER A 241 -3.94 0.53 -6.08
CA SER A 241 -3.74 -0.89 -5.73
C SER A 241 -2.50 -1.08 -4.87
N SER A 242 -2.68 -1.29 -3.57
CA SER A 242 -1.95 -2.32 -2.82
C SER A 242 -2.63 -2.56 -1.49
N SER A 243 -2.92 -3.83 -1.19
CA SER A 243 -3.23 -4.28 0.17
C SER A 243 -1.91 -4.48 0.89
N LEU A 244 -1.61 -3.62 1.86
CA LEU A 244 -0.60 -3.90 2.87
C LEU A 244 -1.29 -3.91 4.23
N SER A 245 -0.75 -4.70 5.15
CA SER A 245 -1.29 -4.95 6.48
C SER A 245 -1.60 -3.65 7.23
N GLN A 246 -2.49 -3.71 8.23
CA GLN A 246 -2.93 -2.56 9.03
C GLN A 246 -1.81 -1.86 9.83
N TRP A 247 -0.56 -2.33 9.73
CA TRP A 247 0.58 -1.93 10.55
C TRP A 247 1.72 -1.27 9.76
N THR A 248 1.61 -1.10 8.43
CA THR A 248 2.73 -0.63 7.59
C THR A 248 2.43 0.62 6.77
N CYS A 249 3.47 1.43 6.52
CA CYS A 249 3.49 2.50 5.53
C CYS A 249 3.61 1.92 4.11
N TRP A 250 3.13 2.67 3.12
CA TRP A 250 3.10 2.20 1.73
C TRP A 250 4.50 2.12 1.13
N LYS A 251 4.82 1.00 0.47
CA LYS A 251 6.04 0.89 -0.36
C LYS A 251 5.91 1.59 -1.70
N LYS A 252 4.72 1.45 -2.29
CA LYS A 252 4.44 1.82 -3.67
C LYS A 252 2.97 2.15 -3.82
N VAL A 253 2.70 3.23 -4.54
CA VAL A 253 1.36 3.64 -4.91
C VAL A 253 1.29 3.77 -6.42
N THR A 254 0.25 3.24 -7.06
CA THR A 254 0.06 3.34 -8.50
C THR A 254 -1.37 3.77 -8.79
N PHE A 255 -1.52 4.74 -9.68
CA PHE A 255 -2.82 5.24 -10.12
C PHE A 255 -2.76 5.71 -11.58
N THR A 256 -3.90 5.70 -12.27
CA THR A 256 -4.01 6.18 -13.67
C THR A 256 -4.62 7.58 -13.69
N MET A 257 -4.14 8.48 -14.54
CA MET A 257 -4.75 9.78 -14.84
C MET A 257 -5.30 9.78 -16.28
N ASP A 258 -6.53 10.23 -16.50
CA ASP A 258 -7.14 10.39 -17.85
C ASP A 258 -7.29 11.87 -18.22
N LEU A 259 -6.36 12.44 -18.99
CA LEU A 259 -6.34 13.85 -19.36
C LEU A 259 -7.07 14.10 -20.69
N ARG A 260 -8.00 15.06 -20.71
CA ARG A 260 -8.77 15.41 -21.93
C ARG A 260 -8.72 16.89 -22.29
N ALA A 261 -8.50 17.17 -23.58
CA ALA A 261 -8.52 18.53 -24.14
C ALA A 261 -9.02 18.53 -25.59
N ILE A 262 -9.61 19.64 -26.04
CA ILE A 262 -10.07 19.79 -27.44
C ILE A 262 -8.89 20.00 -28.38
N ASP A 263 -7.81 20.61 -27.89
CA ASP A 263 -6.59 20.88 -28.64
C ASP A 263 -5.43 19.98 -28.19
N ASP A 264 -4.75 19.35 -29.15
CA ASP A 264 -3.64 18.43 -28.85
C ASP A 264 -2.43 19.19 -28.27
N VAL A 265 -2.14 20.39 -28.76
CA VAL A 265 -0.96 21.17 -28.37
C VAL A 265 -1.02 21.59 -26.90
N GLY A 266 -2.17 22.08 -26.44
CA GLY A 266 -2.40 22.44 -25.04
C GLY A 266 -2.48 21.22 -24.15
N ARG A 267 -3.02 20.08 -24.63
CA ARG A 267 -2.92 18.82 -23.88
C ARG A 267 -1.47 18.43 -23.58
N GLU A 268 -0.61 18.49 -24.60
CA GLU A 268 0.82 18.17 -24.42
C GLU A 268 1.53 19.17 -23.51
N ALA A 269 1.20 20.46 -23.62
CA ALA A 269 1.74 21.48 -22.73
C ALA A 269 1.35 21.25 -21.26
N VAL A 270 0.09 20.88 -21.00
CA VAL A 270 -0.40 20.51 -19.67
C VAL A 270 0.35 19.29 -19.13
N ILE A 271 0.48 18.23 -19.94
CA ILE A 271 1.19 17.01 -19.55
C ILE A 271 2.65 17.33 -19.17
N TYR A 272 3.32 18.16 -19.95
CA TYR A 272 4.72 18.54 -19.71
C TYR A 272 4.87 19.32 -18.40
N GLU A 273 4.07 20.36 -18.17
CA GLU A 273 4.16 21.16 -16.96
C GLU A 273 3.75 20.36 -15.72
N LEU A 274 2.66 19.59 -15.83
CA LEU A 274 2.22 18.68 -14.79
C LEU A 274 3.34 17.71 -14.41
N SER A 275 3.98 17.07 -15.39
CA SER A 275 5.08 16.13 -15.13
C SER A 275 6.23 16.79 -14.36
N ASN A 276 6.61 18.02 -14.75
CA ASN A 276 7.67 18.77 -14.04
C ASN A 276 7.30 19.09 -12.58
N GLN A 277 6.06 19.53 -12.34
CA GLN A 277 5.55 19.81 -10.99
C GLN A 277 5.48 18.54 -10.15
N MET A 278 5.03 17.43 -10.75
CA MET A 278 4.98 16.13 -10.09
C MET A 278 6.37 15.67 -9.66
N TYR A 279 7.39 15.74 -10.53
CA TYR A 279 8.76 15.38 -10.16
C TYR A 279 9.30 16.24 -9.01
N LYS A 280 9.00 17.55 -8.98
CA LYS A 280 9.38 18.44 -7.87
C LYS A 280 8.71 18.03 -6.55
N ILE A 281 7.43 17.64 -6.59
CA ILE A 281 6.72 17.13 -5.40
C ILE A 281 7.37 15.85 -4.91
N CYS A 282 7.68 14.91 -5.82
CA CYS A 282 8.34 13.64 -5.48
C CYS A 282 9.72 13.90 -4.84
N GLU A 283 10.54 14.76 -5.44
CA GLU A 283 11.86 15.14 -4.93
C GLU A 283 11.77 15.77 -3.53
N ARG A 284 10.89 16.76 -3.35
CA ARG A 284 10.67 17.42 -2.04
C ARG A 284 10.22 16.43 -0.96
N ARG A 285 9.44 15.41 -1.34
CA ARG A 285 8.96 14.36 -0.43
C ARG A 285 9.94 13.20 -0.27
N SER A 286 11.12 13.26 -0.90
CA SER A 286 12.11 12.17 -0.89
C SER A 286 11.54 10.84 -1.36
N VAL A 287 10.61 10.86 -2.33
CA VAL A 287 10.06 9.67 -2.98
C VAL A 287 10.43 9.69 -4.46
N SER A 288 10.46 8.52 -5.09
CA SER A 288 10.63 8.43 -6.55
C SER A 288 9.26 8.33 -7.22
N CYS A 289 9.13 8.88 -8.43
CA CYS A 289 7.95 8.66 -9.25
C CYS A 289 8.30 8.36 -10.71
N ILE A 290 7.47 7.53 -11.33
CA ILE A 290 7.56 7.12 -12.73
C ILE A 290 6.22 7.47 -13.36
N ILE A 291 6.25 8.23 -14.44
CA ILE A 291 5.08 8.59 -15.24
C ILE A 291 5.19 7.80 -16.55
N ASP A 292 4.53 6.65 -16.60
CA ASP A 292 4.51 5.77 -17.77
C ASP A 292 3.41 6.24 -18.72
N ARG A 293 3.84 6.65 -19.90
CA ARG A 293 2.98 7.05 -21.00
C ARG A 293 2.87 5.84 -21.93
N ARG A 294 1.75 5.11 -21.87
CA ARG A 294 1.51 4.03 -22.85
C ARG A 294 1.49 4.68 -24.23
N VAL A 295 2.54 4.38 -25.00
CA VAL A 295 2.90 4.98 -26.29
C VAL A 295 3.38 6.42 -26.11
N TRP A 296 4.70 6.68 -26.21
CA TRP A 296 5.33 7.86 -26.87
C TRP A 296 6.81 8.12 -26.55
N ASP A 297 7.53 7.24 -25.86
CA ASP A 297 9.01 7.38 -25.68
C ASP A 297 9.77 7.53 -27.01
N PHE A 298 9.20 7.02 -28.12
CA PHE A 298 9.78 7.15 -29.44
C PHE A 298 9.67 8.55 -30.05
N ILE A 299 8.61 9.31 -29.74
CA ILE A 299 8.31 10.55 -30.48
C ILE A 299 8.75 11.79 -29.71
N SER A 300 8.87 11.75 -28.38
CA SER A 300 9.50 12.87 -27.65
C SER A 300 10.98 13.03 -28.07
N LEU A 301 11.69 11.92 -28.30
CA LEU A 301 13.04 11.94 -28.86
C LEU A 301 13.04 12.51 -30.29
N CYS A 302 12.06 12.12 -31.12
CA CYS A 302 11.92 12.65 -32.48
C CYS A 302 11.52 14.12 -32.51
N ILE A 303 10.67 14.62 -31.61
CA ILE A 303 10.26 16.03 -31.57
C ILE A 303 11.40 16.91 -31.09
N SER A 304 12.15 16.51 -30.05
CA SER A 304 13.36 17.24 -29.66
C SER A 304 14.41 17.26 -30.78
N PHE A 305 14.57 16.15 -31.51
CA PHE A 305 15.51 16.06 -32.65
C PHE A 305 15.03 16.89 -33.86
N VAL A 306 13.73 16.85 -34.18
CA VAL A 306 13.13 17.62 -35.28
C VAL A 306 13.10 19.10 -34.95
N THR A 307 12.85 19.50 -33.70
CA THR A 307 12.90 20.90 -33.26
C THR A 307 14.33 21.43 -33.29
N LEU A 308 15.33 20.61 -32.93
CA LEU A 308 16.74 20.96 -33.07
C LEU A 308 17.16 21.14 -34.55
N ILE A 309 16.64 20.29 -35.44
CA ILE A 309 16.87 20.39 -36.89
C ILE A 309 16.17 21.63 -37.47
N ILE A 310 14.91 21.90 -37.10
CA ILE A 310 14.15 23.05 -37.59
C ILE A 310 14.75 24.36 -37.08
N ASN A 311 15.18 24.45 -35.82
CA ASN A 311 15.82 25.65 -35.29
C ASN A 311 17.19 25.92 -35.93
N ASN A 312 17.98 24.88 -36.21
CA ASN A 312 19.23 25.05 -36.97
C ASN A 312 19.00 25.38 -38.46
N LEU A 313 17.86 25.00 -39.03
CA LEU A 313 17.46 25.38 -40.39
C LEU A 313 16.88 26.80 -40.47
N TYR A 314 16.32 27.34 -39.37
CA TYR A 314 15.82 28.72 -39.31
C TYR A 314 16.94 29.75 -39.08
N ASP A 315 18.00 29.40 -38.33
CA ASP A 315 19.18 30.27 -38.16
C ASP A 315 20.05 30.35 -39.43
N ALA A 316 19.91 29.40 -40.34
CA ALA A 316 20.50 29.46 -41.67
C ALA A 316 19.48 30.00 -42.68
N ASN A 317 19.48 31.31 -42.92
CA ASN A 317 18.68 32.01 -43.95
C ASN A 317 18.88 31.43 -45.38
N ALA A 318 18.31 30.27 -45.69
CA ALA A 318 18.42 29.62 -46.98
C ALA A 318 17.05 29.12 -47.44
N VAL A 319 16.36 29.97 -48.21
CA VAL A 319 15.30 29.55 -49.13
C VAL A 319 15.94 28.68 -50.21
N VAL A 320 15.74 27.36 -50.19
CA VAL A 320 16.01 26.52 -51.36
C VAL A 320 15.00 25.36 -51.45
N CYS A 321 14.19 25.40 -52.51
CA CYS A 321 13.47 24.25 -53.05
C CYS A 321 14.48 23.36 -53.80
N ASP A 322 14.97 22.28 -53.18
CA ASP A 322 15.69 21.23 -53.90
C ASP A 322 15.34 19.84 -53.33
N SER A 323 14.78 18.98 -54.19
CA SER A 323 14.35 17.62 -53.87
C SER A 323 15.51 16.69 -53.51
N GLU A 324 16.74 17.03 -53.92
CA GLU A 324 17.91 16.18 -53.71
C GLU A 324 18.47 16.30 -52.28
N LEU A 325 18.37 17.49 -51.67
CA LEU A 325 18.76 17.74 -50.27
C LEU A 325 17.78 17.07 -49.28
N SER A 326 16.48 17.04 -49.59
CA SER A 326 15.46 16.32 -48.79
C SER A 326 15.70 14.81 -48.78
N SER A 327 16.12 14.24 -49.91
CA SER A 327 16.47 12.83 -50.03
C SER A 327 17.73 12.48 -49.20
N GLN A 328 18.75 13.34 -49.26
CA GLN A 328 19.99 13.16 -48.48
C GLN A 328 19.76 13.30 -46.97
N LEU A 329 18.95 14.26 -46.52
CA LEU A 329 18.57 14.42 -45.11
C LEU A 329 17.72 13.24 -44.61
N LYS A 330 16.78 12.73 -45.42
CA LYS A 330 16.02 11.51 -45.08
C LYS A 330 16.93 10.29 -44.97
N SER A 331 17.88 10.12 -45.90
CA SER A 331 18.85 9.01 -45.86
C SER A 331 19.80 9.09 -44.66
N ALA A 332 20.25 10.30 -44.29
CA ALA A 332 21.10 10.51 -43.12
C ALA A 332 20.35 10.25 -41.81
N ALA A 333 19.09 10.71 -41.71
CA ALA A 333 18.22 10.43 -40.55
C ALA A 333 17.91 8.93 -40.43
N TYR A 334 17.64 8.24 -41.54
CA TYR A 334 17.41 6.78 -41.55
C TYR A 334 18.67 6.00 -41.15
N SER A 335 19.86 6.46 -41.56
CA SER A 335 21.13 5.83 -41.18
C SER A 335 21.49 6.06 -39.71
N ALA A 336 21.13 7.22 -39.14
CA ALA A 336 21.34 7.50 -37.71
C ALA A 336 20.38 6.68 -36.82
N LEU A 337 19.10 6.57 -37.22
CA LEU A 337 18.10 5.72 -36.56
C LEU A 337 18.50 4.23 -36.57
N ARG A 338 19.11 3.73 -37.66
CA ARG A 338 19.60 2.34 -37.75
C ARG A 338 20.81 2.07 -36.84
N LYS A 339 21.64 3.08 -36.59
CA LYS A 339 22.82 2.98 -35.73
C LYS A 339 22.41 2.95 -34.25
N MET A 340 21.49 3.84 -33.85
CA MET A 340 20.90 3.84 -32.51
C MET A 340 20.06 2.60 -32.20
N ALA A 341 19.36 2.02 -33.19
CA ALA A 341 18.66 0.75 -33.02
C ALA A 341 19.59 -0.47 -32.89
N GLY A 342 20.82 -0.38 -33.44
CA GLY A 342 21.86 -1.39 -33.24
C GLY A 342 22.49 -1.32 -31.86
N ASP A 343 22.66 -0.10 -31.32
CA ASP A 343 23.25 0.12 -29.99
C ASP A 343 22.30 -0.29 -28.84
N ILE A 344 20.99 -0.44 -29.08
CA ILE A 344 20.00 -0.94 -28.11
C ILE A 344 19.98 -2.48 -28.02
N GLN A 345 20.59 -3.20 -28.97
CA GLN A 345 20.73 -4.66 -28.89
C GLN A 345 21.98 -5.12 -28.12
N ASP A 346 22.87 -4.22 -27.70
CA ASP A 346 24.12 -4.57 -27.00
C ASP A 346 24.15 -4.18 -25.50
N GLU A 347 23.02 -3.78 -24.91
CA GLU A 347 22.88 -3.61 -23.45
C GLU A 347 21.96 -4.68 -22.83
N THR A 348 22.34 -5.95 -23.01
CA THR A 348 22.05 -7.02 -22.03
C THR A 348 23.33 -7.32 -21.26
N PRO A 349 23.42 -7.13 -19.94
CA PRO A 349 24.53 -7.66 -19.17
C PRO A 349 24.33 -9.16 -19.00
N THR A 350 25.14 -9.94 -19.70
CA THR A 350 25.57 -11.28 -19.32
C THR A 350 26.06 -11.28 -17.86
N LEU A 351 25.24 -11.78 -16.95
CA LEU A 351 25.66 -12.25 -15.62
C LEU A 351 25.73 -13.78 -15.68
N MET A 352 26.80 -14.32 -16.28
CA MET A 352 27.32 -15.66 -15.97
C MET A 352 28.77 -15.81 -16.47
N SER A 353 29.55 -16.49 -15.64
CA SER A 353 30.92 -16.99 -15.84
C SER A 353 32.06 -16.06 -15.39
N GLY A 354 32.63 -16.43 -14.25
CA GLY A 354 33.84 -15.86 -13.65
C GLY A 354 34.26 -16.68 -12.43
N ALA A 355 34.35 -18.00 -12.60
CA ALA A 355 35.01 -18.87 -11.64
C ALA A 355 36.50 -18.54 -11.62
N GLY A 356 37.05 -18.30 -10.43
CA GLY A 356 38.49 -18.22 -10.22
C GLY A 356 38.91 -16.99 -9.44
N HIS A 357 38.89 -17.12 -8.11
CA HIS A 357 39.92 -16.74 -7.14
C HIS A 357 39.27 -16.35 -5.81
N ASP A 358 38.82 -17.36 -5.06
CA ASP A 358 38.66 -17.25 -3.61
C ASP A 358 39.24 -18.51 -2.96
N ALA A 359 40.56 -18.46 -2.77
CA ALA A 359 41.31 -19.40 -1.96
C ALA A 359 42.28 -18.58 -1.09
N MET A 360 41.75 -17.69 -0.24
CA MET A 360 42.46 -17.09 0.90
C MET A 360 41.51 -16.23 1.76
N ALA A 361 40.49 -16.84 2.38
CA ALA A 361 39.70 -16.19 3.44
C ALA A 361 39.12 -17.21 4.45
N MET A 362 39.85 -18.30 4.71
CA MET A 362 39.50 -19.35 5.69
C MET A 362 40.69 -19.59 6.62
N SER A 363 41.17 -18.53 7.30
CA SER A 363 42.22 -18.66 8.33
C SER A 363 42.21 -17.60 9.45
N HIS A 364 41.11 -16.89 9.68
CA HIS A 364 41.06 -15.85 10.73
C HIS A 364 39.90 -15.99 11.74
N LEU A 365 39.40 -17.21 11.97
CA LEU A 365 38.36 -17.51 12.97
C LEU A 365 38.83 -18.40 14.14
N THR A 366 40.14 -18.53 14.37
CA THR A 366 40.69 -19.38 15.45
C THR A 366 41.71 -18.69 16.37
N THR A 367 41.74 -17.35 16.46
CA THR A 367 42.82 -16.66 17.20
C THR A 367 42.37 -15.58 18.18
N ILE A 368 41.20 -15.71 18.80
CA ILE A 368 40.87 -14.95 20.03
C ILE A 368 40.34 -15.90 21.12
N CYS A 369 41.21 -16.78 21.61
CA CYS A 369 41.14 -17.42 22.93
C CYS A 369 42.37 -18.34 23.06
N PRO A 370 43.43 -17.94 23.81
CA PRO A 370 43.40 -18.18 25.26
C PRO A 370 44.29 -17.21 26.07
N VAL A 371 43.72 -16.31 26.88
CA VAL A 371 44.51 -15.54 27.88
C VAL A 371 44.04 -15.73 29.32
N LEU A 372 42.94 -16.43 29.60
CA LEU A 372 42.41 -16.53 30.97
C LEU A 372 42.27 -17.96 31.50
N LEU A 373 43.26 -18.81 31.25
CA LEU A 373 43.30 -20.15 31.84
C LEU A 373 44.66 -20.46 32.46
N HIS A 374 45.13 -19.56 33.34
CA HIS A 374 46.05 -19.92 34.41
C HIS A 374 45.98 -18.89 35.55
N HIS A 375 45.07 -19.10 36.50
CA HIS A 375 45.39 -18.90 37.91
C HIS A 375 44.49 -19.77 38.80
N ARG A 376 45.14 -20.60 39.59
CA ARG A 376 44.56 -21.55 40.54
C ARG A 376 44.18 -20.84 41.85
N LEU A 377 43.05 -21.28 42.40
CA LEU A 377 42.74 -21.41 43.83
C LEU A 377 42.43 -20.13 44.62
N LEU A 378 41.15 -19.89 44.91
CA LEU A 378 40.52 -20.02 46.25
C LEU A 378 39.08 -19.43 46.22
N GLY A 379 38.07 -20.30 46.42
CA GLY A 379 36.76 -19.98 47.03
C GLY A 379 35.72 -19.17 46.25
N GLY A 380 34.70 -19.85 45.69
CA GLY A 380 33.30 -19.40 45.54
C GLY A 380 32.94 -18.30 44.52
N ASP A 381 31.88 -18.57 43.74
CA ASP A 381 31.05 -17.65 42.92
C ASP A 381 31.67 -16.85 41.74
N ILE A 382 30.80 -16.48 40.78
CA ILE A 382 31.04 -15.71 39.53
C ILE A 382 31.63 -16.51 38.35
N SER A 383 32.66 -17.33 38.54
CA SER A 383 33.33 -18.00 37.40
C SER A 383 32.49 -19.08 36.67
N CYS A 384 31.57 -19.75 37.37
CA CYS A 384 30.67 -20.75 36.75
C CYS A 384 29.52 -20.11 35.97
N HIS A 385 28.99 -18.97 36.43
CA HIS A 385 27.98 -18.22 35.70
C HIS A 385 28.54 -17.70 34.38
N MET A 386 29.76 -17.14 34.38
CA MET A 386 30.39 -16.60 33.17
C MET A 386 30.61 -17.64 32.05
N ILE A 387 30.87 -18.91 32.41
CA ILE A 387 31.02 -20.03 31.45
C ILE A 387 29.66 -20.48 30.89
N ILE A 388 28.60 -20.45 31.70
CA ILE A 388 27.22 -20.70 31.24
C ILE A 388 26.76 -19.55 30.33
N ILE A 389 27.11 -18.30 30.67
CA ILE A 389 26.80 -17.07 29.93
C ILE A 389 27.44 -17.08 28.54
N CYS A 390 28.75 -17.34 28.41
CA CYS A 390 29.39 -17.40 27.09
C CYS A 390 28.89 -18.58 26.23
N LYS A 391 28.46 -19.69 26.85
CA LYS A 391 27.80 -20.79 26.12
C LYS A 391 26.39 -20.45 25.67
N ASN A 392 25.62 -19.72 26.49
CA ASN A 392 24.26 -19.30 26.15
C ASN A 392 24.26 -18.16 25.11
N LEU A 393 25.30 -17.34 25.04
CA LEU A 393 25.43 -16.26 24.03
C LEU A 393 25.68 -16.78 22.60
N ASN A 394 26.55 -17.77 22.40
CA ASN A 394 26.65 -18.47 21.10
C ASN A 394 25.39 -19.29 20.79
N ARG A 395 24.60 -19.62 21.81
CA ARG A 395 23.31 -20.31 21.67
C ARG A 395 22.21 -19.35 21.22
N LEU A 396 22.26 -18.06 21.56
CA LEU A 396 21.27 -17.05 21.14
C LEU A 396 21.15 -16.95 19.62
N GLU A 397 22.28 -16.82 18.90
CA GLU A 397 22.29 -16.78 17.42
C GLU A 397 21.79 -18.08 16.80
N CYS A 398 22.21 -19.22 17.35
CA CYS A 398 21.76 -20.54 16.91
C CYS A 398 20.25 -20.75 17.18
N CYS A 399 19.75 -20.21 18.30
CA CYS A 399 18.35 -20.24 18.65
C CYS A 399 17.53 -19.36 17.70
N LEU A 400 17.95 -18.11 17.47
CA LEU A 400 17.29 -17.23 16.51
C LEU A 400 17.22 -17.91 15.14
N SER A 401 18.35 -18.40 14.61
CA SER A 401 18.38 -19.12 13.33
C SER A 401 17.48 -20.37 13.31
N GLY A 402 17.39 -21.11 14.42
CA GLY A 402 16.54 -22.29 14.52
C GLY A 402 15.03 -21.98 14.52
N VAL A 403 14.61 -20.85 15.12
CA VAL A 403 13.20 -20.40 15.05
C VAL A 403 12.81 -19.95 13.64
N VAL A 404 13.76 -19.47 12.84
CA VAL A 404 13.54 -19.00 11.46
C VAL A 404 13.21 -20.12 10.48
N GLU A 405 13.79 -21.30 10.68
CA GLU A 405 13.51 -22.45 9.81
C GLU A 405 12.06 -22.95 9.92
N GLU A 406 11.34 -22.52 10.96
CA GLU A 406 9.96 -22.89 11.22
C GLU A 406 8.98 -21.86 10.62
N SER A 407 8.73 -21.99 9.32
CA SER A 407 7.73 -21.21 8.56
C SER A 407 6.61 -22.10 8.01
N ASP A 408 5.41 -21.54 7.82
CA ASP A 408 4.29 -22.21 7.13
C ASP A 408 4.44 -22.15 5.60
N THR A 409 5.26 -21.24 5.10
CA THR A 409 5.43 -21.00 3.66
C THR A 409 6.89 -21.15 3.22
N ASP A 410 7.11 -21.82 2.09
CA ASP A 410 8.42 -21.93 1.45
C ASP A 410 8.84 -20.59 0.82
N GLY A 411 9.95 -20.02 1.27
CA GLY A 411 10.60 -18.85 0.66
C GLY A 411 10.44 -17.53 1.39
N TYR A 412 9.56 -17.45 2.40
CA TYR A 412 9.47 -16.32 3.33
C TYR A 412 9.01 -16.78 4.71
N LEU A 413 9.25 -15.97 5.74
CA LEU A 413 8.84 -16.29 7.12
C LEU A 413 7.37 -15.92 7.33
N GLU A 414 6.58 -16.90 7.76
CA GLU A 414 5.19 -16.73 8.16
C GLU A 414 4.85 -17.78 9.22
N ARG A 415 4.44 -17.31 10.41
CA ARG A 415 4.10 -18.16 11.54
C ARG A 415 2.92 -17.56 12.29
N THR A 416 1.72 -17.92 11.85
CA THR A 416 0.49 -17.37 12.43
C THR A 416 0.00 -18.18 13.65
N PHE A 417 -0.87 -17.59 14.48
CA PHE A 417 -1.39 -18.24 15.68
C PHE A 417 -1.97 -19.64 15.41
N MET A 418 -1.51 -20.61 16.20
CA MET A 418 -1.93 -22.02 16.13
C MET A 418 -1.72 -22.69 14.77
N SER A 419 -0.80 -22.18 13.96
CA SER A 419 -0.38 -22.80 12.71
C SER A 419 0.61 -23.95 12.95
N PRO A 420 0.81 -24.85 11.97
CA PRO A 420 1.84 -25.89 12.07
C PRO A 420 3.24 -25.35 12.37
N ALA A 421 3.65 -24.23 11.77
CA ALA A 421 4.93 -23.60 12.06
C ALA A 421 4.99 -23.03 13.49
N SER A 422 3.90 -22.43 13.98
CA SER A 422 3.81 -21.93 15.35
C SER A 422 4.08 -23.03 16.37
N LEU A 423 3.49 -24.21 16.16
CA LEU A 423 3.70 -25.36 17.03
C LEU A 423 5.13 -25.91 16.97
N ARG A 424 5.74 -25.96 15.78
CA ARG A 424 7.13 -26.43 15.63
C ARG A 424 8.11 -25.47 16.33
N ALA A 425 7.95 -24.17 16.13
CA ALA A 425 8.73 -23.14 16.83
C ALA A 425 8.52 -23.20 18.36
N GLY A 426 7.27 -23.36 18.81
CA GLY A 426 6.94 -23.52 20.22
C GLY A 426 7.60 -24.76 20.85
N ASN A 427 7.60 -25.89 20.15
CA ASN A 427 8.28 -27.12 20.60
C ASN A 427 9.80 -26.95 20.68
N LEU A 428 10.40 -26.19 19.75
CA LEU A 428 11.82 -25.89 19.76
C LEU A 428 12.20 -25.03 20.98
N ILE A 429 11.44 -23.96 21.24
CA ILE A 429 11.63 -23.09 22.41
C ILE A 429 11.39 -23.87 23.70
N HIS A 430 10.39 -24.73 23.74
CA HIS A 430 10.13 -25.62 24.88
C HIS A 430 11.37 -26.46 25.21
N GLY A 431 11.99 -27.10 24.20
CA GLY A 431 13.24 -27.84 24.39
C GLY A 431 14.39 -26.98 24.91
N TRP A 432 14.53 -25.74 24.45
CA TRP A 432 15.55 -24.82 24.96
C TRP A 432 15.31 -24.39 26.40
N MET A 433 14.05 -24.17 26.79
CA MET A 433 13.68 -23.88 28.17
C MET A 433 14.02 -25.07 29.08
N GLU A 434 13.71 -26.31 28.67
CA GLU A 434 14.07 -27.53 29.42
C GLU A 434 15.59 -27.70 29.55
N ASP A 435 16.33 -27.48 28.45
CA ASP A 435 17.80 -27.54 28.45
C ASP A 435 18.43 -26.46 29.35
N ALA A 436 17.76 -25.32 29.53
CA ALA A 436 18.15 -24.27 30.47
C ALA A 436 17.78 -24.61 31.92
N GLY A 437 17.11 -25.74 32.16
CA GLY A 437 16.69 -26.20 33.49
C GLY A 437 15.38 -25.57 33.97
N LEU A 438 14.59 -24.99 33.07
CA LEU A 438 13.29 -24.41 33.39
C LEU A 438 12.22 -25.50 33.46
N ARG A 439 11.27 -25.35 34.38
CA ARG A 439 10.03 -26.11 34.35
C ARG A 439 9.10 -25.49 33.30
N THR A 440 8.69 -26.27 32.32
CA THR A 440 7.87 -25.79 31.20
C THR A 440 6.43 -26.27 31.25
N TRP A 441 5.51 -25.49 30.68
CA TRP A 441 4.15 -25.91 30.35
C TRP A 441 3.54 -24.98 29.28
N VAL A 442 2.51 -25.44 28.59
CA VAL A 442 1.69 -24.64 27.68
C VAL A 442 0.32 -24.42 28.32
N ASP A 443 -0.18 -23.19 28.31
CA ASP A 443 -1.53 -22.89 28.83
C ASP A 443 -2.63 -23.07 27.78
N GLN A 444 -3.88 -22.88 28.18
CA GLN A 444 -5.06 -23.12 27.31
C GLN A 444 -5.22 -22.09 26.19
N LEU A 445 -4.48 -20.98 26.18
CA LEU A 445 -4.37 -20.09 25.01
C LEU A 445 -3.18 -20.43 24.13
N GLY A 446 -2.31 -21.35 24.57
CA GLY A 446 -1.11 -21.73 23.85
C GLY A 446 0.10 -20.88 24.17
N ASN A 447 0.08 -20.08 25.23
CA ASN A 447 1.31 -19.44 25.69
C ASN A 447 2.24 -20.50 26.26
N LEU A 448 3.52 -20.41 25.91
CA LEU A 448 4.55 -21.29 26.43
C LEU A 448 5.25 -20.63 27.61
N HIS A 449 5.27 -21.32 28.74
CA HIS A 449 5.85 -20.85 29.98
C HIS A 449 7.10 -21.67 30.32
N GLY A 450 8.14 -21.01 30.82
CA GLY A 450 9.32 -21.61 31.44
C GLY A 450 9.61 -20.94 32.78
N ARG A 451 9.75 -21.70 33.87
CA ARG A 451 9.96 -21.15 35.21
C ARG A 451 11.10 -21.83 35.96
N VAL A 452 12.00 -21.03 36.55
CA VAL A 452 12.88 -21.46 37.64
C VAL A 452 12.09 -21.39 38.94
N GLU A 453 12.10 -22.48 39.72
CA GLU A 453 11.54 -22.48 41.07
C GLU A 453 12.47 -21.68 42.00
N GLY A 454 11.96 -20.59 42.57
CA GLY A 454 12.69 -19.79 43.54
C GLY A 454 12.84 -20.51 44.89
N MET A 455 13.77 -20.04 45.74
CA MET A 455 13.92 -20.55 47.12
C MET A 455 12.63 -20.42 47.94
N ASN A 456 11.79 -19.45 47.60
CA ASN A 456 10.43 -19.29 48.11
C ASN A 456 9.44 -19.41 46.94
N ALA A 457 8.71 -20.53 46.86
CA ALA A 457 7.73 -20.78 45.80
C ALA A 457 6.53 -19.80 45.81
N SER A 458 6.33 -19.07 46.91
CA SER A 458 5.26 -18.07 47.09
C SER A 458 5.71 -16.63 46.83
N ALA A 459 6.97 -16.41 46.42
CA ALA A 459 7.42 -15.09 46.01
C ALA A 459 6.75 -14.65 44.70
N GLU A 460 6.58 -13.33 44.54
CA GLU A 460 6.10 -12.75 43.29
C GLU A 460 7.05 -13.09 42.13
N ALA A 461 6.46 -13.37 40.96
CA ALA A 461 7.21 -13.71 39.77
C ALA A 461 7.58 -12.45 38.97
N LEU A 462 8.82 -12.35 38.52
CA LEU A 462 9.22 -11.46 37.43
C LEU A 462 9.04 -12.22 36.11
N LEU A 463 8.21 -11.68 35.21
CA LEU A 463 7.99 -12.24 33.88
C LEU A 463 8.96 -11.57 32.90
N ILE A 464 9.63 -12.36 32.06
CA ILE A 464 10.41 -11.85 30.94
C ILE A 464 10.01 -12.62 29.69
N GLY A 465 9.71 -11.92 28.59
CA GLY A 465 9.17 -12.58 27.41
C GLY A 465 8.85 -11.63 26.28
N SER A 466 8.25 -12.20 25.23
CA SER A 466 7.62 -11.52 24.10
C SER A 466 6.81 -12.56 23.30
N HIS A 467 6.51 -12.33 22.03
CA HIS A 467 5.63 -13.16 21.22
C HIS A 467 6.35 -14.13 20.28
N LEU A 468 5.63 -15.19 19.90
CA LEU A 468 6.12 -16.22 18.99
C LEU A 468 5.61 -16.05 17.56
N ASP A 469 4.40 -15.54 17.35
CA ASP A 469 3.83 -15.39 16.01
C ASP A 469 4.50 -14.24 15.22
N THR A 470 4.35 -14.27 13.90
CA THR A 470 4.94 -13.30 12.97
C THR A 470 3.88 -12.76 12.00
N VAL A 471 4.20 -11.66 11.32
CA VAL A 471 3.46 -11.26 10.11
C VAL A 471 3.82 -12.12 8.90
N VAL A 472 3.22 -11.81 7.75
CA VAL A 472 3.54 -12.44 6.46
C VAL A 472 4.80 -11.78 5.89
N ASP A 473 5.77 -12.60 5.48
CA ASP A 473 7.06 -12.15 4.93
C ASP A 473 7.82 -11.29 5.96
N ASP A 474 8.02 -11.85 7.14
CA ASP A 474 8.56 -11.15 8.30
C ASP A 474 10.08 -11.28 8.48
N GLY A 475 10.61 -10.46 9.37
CA GLY A 475 11.95 -10.54 9.94
C GLY A 475 12.08 -11.59 11.03
N ILE A 476 13.32 -11.85 11.45
CA ILE A 476 13.63 -12.97 12.36
C ILE A 476 13.73 -12.57 13.84
N TYR A 477 13.71 -11.27 14.12
CA TYR A 477 13.97 -10.71 15.45
C TYR A 477 12.70 -10.25 16.14
N ASP A 478 11.68 -9.83 15.38
CA ASP A 478 10.36 -9.46 15.89
C ASP A 478 9.77 -10.57 16.78
N GLY A 479 9.42 -10.24 18.02
CA GLY A 479 9.05 -11.15 19.11
C GLY A 479 10.14 -12.13 19.59
N SER A 480 10.74 -12.88 18.66
CA SER A 480 11.68 -13.97 18.94
C SER A 480 12.91 -13.51 19.71
N LEU A 481 13.41 -12.29 19.45
CA LEU A 481 14.54 -11.71 20.19
C LEU A 481 14.22 -11.59 21.69
N GLY A 482 13.00 -11.22 22.04
CA GLY A 482 12.54 -11.11 23.43
C GLY A 482 12.56 -12.44 24.16
N ILE A 483 12.01 -13.47 23.52
CA ILE A 483 11.97 -14.83 24.07
C ILE A 483 13.39 -15.38 24.26
N VAL A 484 14.25 -15.27 23.24
CA VAL A 484 15.60 -15.86 23.32
C VAL A 484 16.47 -15.07 24.31
N SER A 485 16.33 -13.74 24.38
CA SER A 485 17.01 -12.92 25.41
C SER A 485 16.61 -13.33 26.83
N ALA A 486 15.33 -13.68 27.01
CA ALA A 486 14.77 -14.14 28.26
C ALA A 486 15.24 -15.55 28.68
N LEU A 487 15.73 -16.41 27.77
CA LEU A 487 16.24 -17.75 28.15
C LEU A 487 17.41 -17.71 29.14
N SER A 488 18.06 -16.55 29.31
CA SER A 488 19.05 -16.31 30.36
C SER A 488 18.43 -16.01 31.76
N ALA A 489 17.11 -15.94 31.87
CA ALA A 489 16.36 -15.43 33.02
C ALA A 489 15.62 -16.48 33.87
N LEU A 490 15.06 -16.02 35.01
CA LEU A 490 14.40 -16.84 36.03
C LEU A 490 12.98 -17.31 35.66
N LYS A 491 12.24 -16.58 34.81
CA LYS A 491 10.93 -17.02 34.29
C LYS A 491 10.67 -16.39 32.93
N VAL A 492 10.46 -17.25 31.94
CA VAL A 492 10.31 -16.92 30.53
C VAL A 492 8.87 -17.19 30.10
N ILE A 493 8.31 -16.29 29.30
CA ILE A 493 7.04 -16.51 28.62
C ILE A 493 7.17 -16.20 27.12
N ALA A 494 6.64 -17.09 26.30
CA ALA A 494 6.42 -16.85 24.87
C ALA A 494 4.91 -16.75 24.66
N PHE A 495 4.42 -15.53 24.45
CA PHE A 495 3.02 -15.27 24.20
C PHE A 495 2.61 -15.74 22.81
N SER A 496 1.31 -16.02 22.69
CA SER A 496 0.67 -16.45 21.46
C SER A 496 -0.26 -15.37 20.92
N ASP A 497 -0.17 -15.09 19.62
CA ASP A 497 -0.98 -14.11 18.87
C ASP A 497 -0.85 -12.67 19.38
N GLU A 498 0.34 -12.10 19.26
CA GLU A 498 0.55 -10.66 19.45
C GLU A 498 0.14 -9.89 18.19
N GLU A 499 0.60 -10.33 17.01
CA GLU A 499 0.48 -9.62 15.73
C GLU A 499 -0.96 -9.63 15.20
N GLY A 500 -1.74 -10.65 15.59
CA GLY A 500 -3.16 -10.78 15.30
C GLY A 500 -3.47 -11.03 13.83
N VAL A 501 -2.52 -11.57 13.07
CA VAL A 501 -2.59 -11.72 11.60
C VAL A 501 -3.73 -12.66 11.17
N ARG A 502 -3.94 -13.76 11.91
CA ARG A 502 -4.92 -14.78 11.55
C ARG A 502 -6.35 -14.35 11.84
N PHE A 503 -6.57 -13.77 13.03
CA PHE A 503 -7.91 -13.47 13.55
C PHE A 503 -8.27 -11.98 13.55
N HIS A 504 -7.38 -11.10 13.10
CA HIS A 504 -7.54 -9.63 13.17
C HIS A 504 -7.83 -9.14 14.60
N SER A 505 -7.27 -9.84 15.59
CA SER A 505 -7.35 -9.55 17.01
C SER A 505 -5.94 -9.67 17.57
N THR A 506 -5.43 -8.65 18.24
CA THR A 506 -4.08 -8.67 18.83
C THR A 506 -4.10 -9.16 20.27
N PHE A 507 -2.95 -9.60 20.75
CA PHE A 507 -2.66 -9.92 22.16
C PHE A 507 -3.50 -11.06 22.77
N LEU A 508 -3.94 -12.08 22.01
CA LEU A 508 -4.84 -13.11 22.59
C LEU A 508 -4.22 -13.77 23.82
N GLY A 509 -2.96 -14.18 23.72
CA GLY A 509 -2.23 -14.85 24.77
C GLY A 509 -2.00 -13.98 26.01
N SER A 510 -1.43 -12.79 25.82
CA SER A 510 -1.11 -11.86 26.91
C SER A 510 -2.37 -11.24 27.55
N ALA A 511 -3.41 -10.94 26.77
CA ALA A 511 -4.69 -10.45 27.28
C ALA A 511 -5.42 -11.49 28.13
N ALA A 512 -5.32 -12.78 27.79
CA ALA A 512 -5.91 -13.84 28.61
C ALA A 512 -5.23 -13.93 29.99
N LEU A 513 -3.90 -13.88 30.02
CA LEU A 513 -3.13 -13.91 31.26
C LEU A 513 -3.32 -12.65 32.10
N ALA A 514 -3.50 -11.50 31.46
CA ALA A 514 -3.86 -10.25 32.14
C ALA A 514 -5.34 -10.18 32.58
N GLY A 515 -6.17 -11.13 32.15
CA GLY A 515 -7.60 -11.19 32.48
C GLY A 515 -8.45 -10.13 31.78
N VAL A 516 -7.97 -9.58 30.65
CA VAL A 516 -8.67 -8.56 29.86
C VAL A 516 -9.20 -9.09 28.53
N LEU A 517 -8.91 -10.35 28.17
CA LEU A 517 -9.48 -10.98 26.97
C LEU A 517 -10.98 -11.28 27.18
N PRO A 518 -11.89 -10.70 26.38
CA PRO A 518 -13.31 -10.99 26.50
C PRO A 518 -13.62 -12.39 25.95
N VAL A 519 -14.60 -13.07 26.54
CA VAL A 519 -15.06 -14.41 26.12
C VAL A 519 -15.47 -14.44 24.65
N THR A 520 -16.01 -13.33 24.13
CA THR A 520 -16.39 -13.18 22.72
C THR A 520 -15.22 -13.33 21.76
N ALA A 521 -13.97 -13.10 22.21
CA ALA A 521 -12.78 -13.29 21.38
C ALA A 521 -12.62 -14.74 20.90
N LEU A 522 -13.09 -15.71 21.69
CA LEU A 522 -13.06 -17.13 21.32
C LEU A 522 -13.89 -17.46 20.06
N GLN A 523 -14.86 -16.61 19.73
CA GLN A 523 -15.76 -16.78 18.58
C GLN A 523 -15.33 -15.98 17.34
N ILE A 524 -14.23 -15.22 17.43
CA ILE A 524 -13.67 -14.51 16.27
C ILE A 524 -13.21 -15.56 15.25
N SER A 525 -13.61 -15.37 13.99
CA SER A 525 -13.29 -16.29 12.89
C SER A 525 -12.18 -15.75 12.02
N ASP A 526 -11.28 -16.62 11.55
CA ASP A 526 -10.30 -16.28 10.52
C ASP A 526 -10.97 -16.19 9.13
N LYS A 527 -10.16 -15.91 8.10
CA LYS A 527 -10.63 -15.79 6.71
C LYS A 527 -11.25 -17.07 6.15
N SER A 528 -10.95 -18.23 6.75
CA SER A 528 -11.48 -19.54 6.38
C SER A 528 -12.73 -19.92 7.18
N GLY A 529 -13.15 -19.08 8.13
CA GLY A 529 -14.30 -19.32 8.99
C GLY A 529 -14.01 -20.21 10.21
N VAL A 530 -12.74 -20.55 10.48
CA VAL A 530 -12.33 -21.27 11.71
C VAL A 530 -12.32 -20.28 12.85
N THR A 531 -12.89 -20.62 14.01
CA THR A 531 -12.87 -19.74 15.19
C THR A 531 -11.59 -19.89 16.00
N VAL A 532 -11.24 -18.90 16.84
CA VAL A 532 -10.12 -19.01 17.81
C VAL A 532 -10.27 -20.27 18.66
N GLN A 533 -11.48 -20.56 19.15
CA GLN A 533 -11.77 -21.77 19.92
C GLN A 533 -11.53 -23.05 19.13
N ASP A 534 -11.94 -23.09 17.86
CA ASP A 534 -11.75 -24.26 17.00
C ASP A 534 -10.25 -24.46 16.68
N ALA A 535 -9.50 -23.40 16.41
CA ALA A 535 -8.05 -23.47 16.15
C ALA A 535 -7.27 -24.01 17.36
N LEU A 536 -7.63 -23.61 18.58
CA LEU A 536 -7.07 -24.18 19.81
C LEU A 536 -7.42 -25.65 19.96
N LYS A 537 -8.69 -26.00 19.73
CA LYS A 537 -9.20 -27.37 19.83
C LYS A 537 -8.55 -28.32 18.83
N GLU A 538 -8.31 -27.88 17.60
CA GLU A 538 -7.56 -28.62 16.57
C GLU A 538 -6.16 -29.01 17.05
N ASN A 539 -5.57 -28.17 17.91
CA ASN A 539 -4.26 -28.38 18.52
C ASN A 539 -4.33 -29.00 19.93
N SER A 540 -5.47 -29.65 20.25
CA SER A 540 -5.70 -30.32 21.54
C SER A 540 -5.65 -29.40 22.77
N LEU A 541 -5.84 -28.09 22.58
CA LEU A 541 -6.01 -27.11 23.65
C LEU A 541 -7.51 -26.85 23.85
N GLU A 542 -8.08 -27.41 24.91
CA GLU A 542 -9.48 -27.17 25.26
C GLU A 542 -9.62 -25.88 26.08
N ILE A 543 -10.30 -24.89 25.48
CA ILE A 543 -10.69 -23.67 26.17
C ILE A 543 -12.20 -23.51 26.27
N THR A 544 -12.64 -23.18 27.47
CA THR A 544 -14.04 -22.82 27.80
C THR A 544 -14.05 -21.42 28.41
N GLU A 545 -15.23 -20.82 28.50
CA GLU A 545 -15.43 -19.55 29.19
C GLU A 545 -14.95 -19.60 30.65
N GLU A 546 -15.25 -20.68 31.38
CA GLU A 546 -14.84 -20.85 32.77
C GLU A 546 -13.31 -20.93 32.91
N ASN A 547 -12.67 -21.69 32.02
CA ASN A 547 -11.22 -21.91 32.08
C ASN A 547 -10.45 -20.66 31.63
N LEU A 548 -10.98 -19.90 30.67
CA LEU A 548 -10.41 -18.61 30.27
C LEU A 548 -10.33 -17.64 31.46
N LEU A 549 -11.38 -17.58 32.28
CA LEU A 549 -11.41 -16.73 33.48
C LEU A 549 -10.43 -17.20 34.57
N GLN A 550 -10.02 -18.47 34.55
CA GLN A 550 -9.05 -19.07 35.47
C GLN A 550 -7.60 -18.95 34.99
N LEU A 551 -7.36 -18.63 33.71
CA LEU A 551 -6.02 -18.43 33.16
C LEU A 551 -5.32 -17.19 33.70
N LYS A 552 -6.11 -16.16 34.04
CA LYS A 552 -5.55 -14.89 34.50
C LYS A 552 -4.64 -15.11 35.69
N TYR A 553 -3.53 -14.39 35.72
CA TYR A 553 -2.67 -14.37 36.88
C TYR A 553 -3.27 -13.47 37.96
N GLU A 554 -3.05 -13.85 39.21
CA GLU A 554 -3.39 -12.98 40.33
C GLU A 554 -2.38 -11.82 40.38
N PRO A 555 -2.80 -10.54 40.41
CA PRO A 555 -1.87 -9.41 40.38
C PRO A 555 -0.77 -9.47 41.45
N GLY A 556 -1.10 -9.91 42.67
CA GLY A 556 -0.14 -10.10 43.77
C GLY A 556 0.77 -11.32 43.64
N SER A 557 0.71 -12.05 42.53
CA SER A 557 1.64 -13.14 42.21
C SER A 557 2.72 -12.71 41.21
N VAL A 558 2.66 -11.48 40.68
CA VAL A 558 3.55 -10.97 39.63
C VAL A 558 4.12 -9.62 40.03
N TRP A 559 5.44 -9.58 40.21
CA TRP A 559 6.15 -8.36 40.61
C TRP A 559 6.27 -7.35 39.45
N GLY A 560 6.46 -7.85 38.23
CA GLY A 560 6.58 -7.03 37.03
C GLY A 560 6.80 -7.87 35.77
N TYR A 561 6.74 -7.21 34.62
CA TYR A 561 7.03 -7.77 33.32
C TYR A 561 8.09 -6.94 32.60
N VAL A 562 9.09 -7.61 32.02
CA VAL A 562 10.13 -6.99 31.20
C VAL A 562 10.14 -7.63 29.82
N GLU A 563 10.07 -6.79 28.79
CA GLU A 563 10.12 -7.21 27.39
C GLU A 563 11.36 -6.66 26.70
N VAL A 564 12.11 -7.52 26.02
CA VAL A 564 13.17 -7.10 25.09
C VAL A 564 12.59 -7.18 23.70
N HIS A 565 12.76 -6.13 22.91
CA HIS A 565 12.23 -6.07 21.57
C HIS A 565 13.16 -5.28 20.66
N ILE A 566 13.05 -5.49 19.35
CA ILE A 566 13.61 -4.52 18.41
C ILE A 566 12.79 -3.23 18.45
N GLU A 567 13.41 -2.10 18.13
CA GLU A 567 12.72 -0.80 18.10
C GLU A 567 11.61 -0.74 17.04
N GLN A 568 11.77 -1.50 15.95
CA GLN A 568 10.95 -1.42 14.73
C GLN A 568 10.93 0.00 14.12
N GLY A 569 11.93 0.82 14.46
CA GLY A 569 12.05 2.22 14.08
C GLY A 569 13.52 2.65 14.00
N PRO A 570 13.81 3.80 13.37
CA PRO A 570 15.17 4.22 13.04
C PRO A 570 15.83 5.10 14.12
N VAL A 571 15.18 5.35 15.26
CA VAL A 571 15.58 6.40 16.20
C VAL A 571 16.86 6.04 16.94
N LEU A 572 17.02 4.81 17.42
CA LEU A 572 18.24 4.37 18.08
C LEU A 572 19.43 4.34 17.11
N GLU A 573 19.22 3.86 15.89
CA GLU A 573 20.23 3.89 14.81
C GLU A 573 20.69 5.31 14.53
N TRP A 574 19.74 6.23 14.36
CA TRP A 574 20.01 7.65 14.13
C TRP A 574 20.76 8.31 15.30
N LEU A 575 20.41 7.93 16.55
CA LEU A 575 21.09 8.43 17.75
C LEU A 575 22.47 7.78 17.95
N GLY A 576 22.79 6.68 17.27
CA GLY A 576 24.05 5.96 17.44
C GLY A 576 24.09 5.09 18.70
N PHE A 577 22.95 4.57 19.18
CA PHE A 577 22.88 3.73 20.38
C PHE A 577 22.32 2.35 20.08
N PRO A 578 23.00 1.26 20.48
CA PRO A 578 22.53 -0.09 20.19
C PRO A 578 21.28 -0.48 21.01
N LEU A 579 21.10 0.15 22.18
CA LEU A 579 20.01 -0.14 23.11
C LEU A 579 19.33 1.14 23.62
N GLY A 580 18.03 1.04 23.94
CA GLY A 580 17.27 2.08 24.60
C GLY A 580 16.22 1.55 25.56
N VAL A 581 15.86 2.32 26.59
CA VAL A 581 14.76 1.96 27.49
C VAL A 581 13.45 2.53 26.97
N VAL A 582 12.37 1.76 27.02
CA VAL A 582 11.05 2.24 26.63
C VAL A 582 10.39 2.96 27.82
N LYS A 583 9.90 4.18 27.59
CA LYS A 583 9.15 4.99 28.57
C LYS A 583 7.67 4.64 28.59
N GLY A 584 7.17 4.06 27.52
CA GLY A 584 5.79 3.68 27.35
C GLY A 584 5.51 3.26 25.91
N ILE A 585 4.27 2.87 25.67
CA ILE A 585 3.74 2.41 24.40
C ILE A 585 2.64 3.39 23.97
N ALA A 586 2.72 3.88 22.74
CA ALA A 586 1.76 4.83 22.21
C ALA A 586 0.36 4.23 22.15
N GLY A 587 -0.64 4.99 22.58
CA GLY A 587 -2.02 4.61 22.36
C GLY A 587 -2.42 4.85 20.91
N GLN A 588 -3.46 4.18 20.45
CA GLN A 588 -3.85 4.11 19.05
C GLN A 588 -5.35 4.35 18.86
N THR A 589 -5.71 5.08 17.81
CA THR A 589 -7.07 5.18 17.30
C THR A 589 -7.08 4.84 15.82
N ARG A 590 -7.99 3.94 15.40
CA ARG A 590 -8.24 3.67 13.98
C ARG A 590 -9.58 4.22 13.53
N LEU A 591 -9.56 4.99 12.45
CA LEU A 591 -10.73 5.55 11.80
C LEU A 591 -10.95 4.90 10.43
N LYS A 592 -12.22 4.80 10.02
CA LYS A 592 -12.62 4.54 8.64
C LYS A 592 -13.37 5.76 8.13
N VAL A 593 -12.84 6.38 7.09
CA VAL A 593 -13.39 7.60 6.49
C VAL A 593 -14.04 7.22 5.17
N THR A 594 -15.33 7.52 5.03
CA THR A 594 -16.10 7.30 3.80
C THR A 594 -16.51 8.64 3.23
N VAL A 595 -16.01 8.99 2.04
CA VAL A 595 -16.36 10.21 1.31
C VAL A 595 -17.29 9.86 0.16
N ARG A 596 -18.43 10.54 0.03
CA ARG A 596 -19.44 10.32 -1.01
C ARG A 596 -19.75 11.61 -1.76
N GLY A 597 -19.87 11.49 -3.08
CA GLY A 597 -20.18 12.58 -4.00
C GLY A 597 -20.98 12.07 -5.18
N SER A 598 -20.78 12.65 -6.35
CA SER A 598 -21.56 12.30 -7.55
C SER A 598 -20.71 11.58 -8.58
N GLN A 599 -21.19 10.40 -8.99
CA GLN A 599 -20.64 9.71 -10.15
C GLN A 599 -20.94 10.51 -11.42
N GLY A 600 -20.01 10.47 -12.38
CA GLY A 600 -20.15 11.15 -13.66
C GLY A 600 -19.09 10.71 -14.66
N ASN A 601 -19.33 10.99 -15.95
CA ASN A 601 -18.34 10.70 -16.98
C ASN A 601 -17.22 11.74 -16.94
N ALA A 602 -15.98 11.25 -16.91
CA ALA A 602 -14.78 12.05 -16.81
C ALA A 602 -14.30 12.62 -18.16
N GLY A 603 -15.20 12.92 -19.09
CA GLY A 603 -14.93 13.85 -20.18
C GLY A 603 -16.01 14.93 -20.34
N THR A 604 -17.20 14.68 -19.81
CA THR A 604 -18.40 15.48 -20.07
C THR A 604 -18.88 16.27 -18.86
N VAL A 605 -18.44 15.93 -17.64
CA VAL A 605 -18.75 16.71 -16.43
C VAL A 605 -17.65 17.76 -16.23
N PRO A 606 -17.93 19.07 -16.41
CA PRO A 606 -16.92 20.11 -16.26
C PRO A 606 -16.28 20.13 -14.87
N MET A 607 -14.98 20.42 -14.77
CA MET A 607 -14.24 20.46 -13.49
C MET A 607 -14.89 21.34 -12.41
N SER A 608 -15.53 22.45 -12.81
CA SER A 608 -16.23 23.38 -11.90
C SER A 608 -17.53 22.83 -11.31
N MET A 609 -18.09 21.77 -11.90
CA MET A 609 -19.37 21.17 -11.50
C MET A 609 -19.20 19.86 -10.71
N ARG A 610 -17.96 19.39 -10.53
CA ARG A 610 -17.69 18.10 -9.88
C ARG A 610 -17.91 18.13 -8.38
N GLN A 611 -18.47 17.05 -7.89
CA GLN A 611 -18.48 16.65 -6.48
C GLN A 611 -17.62 15.39 -6.33
N ASP A 612 -16.32 15.53 -6.61
CA ASP A 612 -15.37 14.41 -6.74
C ASP A 612 -14.86 13.93 -5.36
N PRO A 613 -15.23 12.71 -4.92
CA PRO A 613 -14.80 12.15 -3.64
C PRO A 613 -13.32 11.77 -3.60
N MET A 614 -12.69 11.49 -4.75
CA MET A 614 -11.26 11.16 -4.80
C MET A 614 -10.41 12.40 -4.57
N ALA A 615 -10.74 13.49 -5.25
CA ALA A 615 -10.05 14.76 -5.02
C ALA A 615 -10.24 15.28 -3.58
N ALA A 616 -11.44 15.09 -3.02
CA ALA A 616 -11.70 15.38 -1.62
C ALA A 616 -10.86 14.49 -0.69
N ALA A 617 -10.89 13.17 -0.86
CA ALA A 617 -10.11 12.23 -0.04
C ALA A 617 -8.61 12.54 -0.10
N ALA A 618 -8.07 12.83 -1.28
CA ALA A 618 -6.68 13.22 -1.45
C ALA A 618 -6.32 14.47 -0.61
N GLU A 619 -7.17 15.51 -0.62
CA GLU A 619 -6.95 16.67 0.24
C GLU A 619 -7.03 16.33 1.73
N LEU A 620 -7.96 15.46 2.14
CA LEU A 620 -8.06 15.00 3.53
C LEU A 620 -6.80 14.23 3.97
N ILE A 621 -6.19 13.43 3.09
CA ILE A 621 -4.95 12.69 3.36
C ILE A 621 -3.77 13.66 3.53
N VAL A 622 -3.68 14.69 2.66
CA VAL A 622 -2.65 15.74 2.79
C VAL A 622 -2.83 16.55 4.09
N LEU A 623 -4.08 16.86 4.46
CA LEU A 623 -4.40 17.52 5.73
C LEU A 623 -3.95 16.66 6.91
N LEU A 624 -4.32 15.38 6.93
CA LEU A 624 -3.97 14.44 7.98
C LEU A 624 -2.45 14.41 8.21
N GLU A 625 -1.67 14.24 7.14
CA GLU A 625 -0.20 14.25 7.22
C GLU A 625 0.32 15.59 7.79
N SER A 626 -0.26 16.71 7.34
CA SER A 626 0.13 18.06 7.79
C SER A 626 -0.14 18.27 9.29
N VAL A 627 -1.29 17.81 9.77
CA VAL A 627 -1.68 17.86 11.19
C VAL A 627 -0.71 17.03 12.03
N CYS A 628 -0.34 15.83 11.59
CA CYS A 628 0.57 14.97 12.35
C CYS A 628 2.02 15.46 12.32
N LYS A 629 2.46 16.07 11.20
CA LYS A 629 3.79 16.69 11.09
C LYS A 629 3.90 17.96 11.95
N ASN A 630 2.85 18.78 11.99
CA ASN A 630 2.87 20.08 12.65
C ASN A 630 1.61 20.32 13.49
N PRO A 631 1.33 19.52 14.54
CA PRO A 631 0.08 19.62 15.30
C PRO A 631 -0.14 20.99 15.96
N LYS A 632 0.97 21.72 16.21
CA LYS A 632 0.97 23.09 16.76
C LYS A 632 0.23 24.09 15.87
N ASP A 633 0.22 23.88 14.56
CA ASP A 633 -0.37 24.82 13.60
C ASP A 633 -1.90 24.69 13.53
N PHE A 634 -2.45 23.58 14.05
CA PHE A 634 -3.87 23.23 13.91
C PHE A 634 -4.62 23.25 15.24
N LEU A 635 -3.97 22.91 16.36
CA LEU A 635 -4.62 22.88 17.67
C LEU A 635 -4.79 24.30 18.25
N SER A 636 -6.02 24.81 18.30
CA SER A 636 -6.36 26.07 18.98
C SER A 636 -6.46 25.88 20.49
N TYR A 637 -5.64 26.60 21.26
CA TYR A 637 -5.51 26.43 22.70
C TYR A 637 -6.67 27.11 23.45
N ASP A 638 -7.48 26.34 24.18
CA ASP A 638 -8.55 26.85 25.07
C ASP A 638 -8.17 26.84 26.56
N GLY A 639 -6.89 26.62 26.88
CA GLY A 639 -6.37 26.77 28.24
C GLY A 639 -6.58 25.56 29.16
N HIS A 640 -6.90 24.39 28.60
CA HIS A 640 -7.10 23.14 29.35
C HIS A 640 -6.05 22.04 29.10
N SER A 641 -5.20 22.19 28.09
CA SER A 641 -3.95 21.44 27.93
C SER A 641 -2.77 22.23 28.49
N ASN A 642 -1.67 21.60 28.88
CA ASN A 642 -0.43 22.27 29.34
C ASN A 642 0.60 22.30 28.19
N GLU A 643 1.54 23.25 28.14
CA GLU A 643 2.61 23.32 27.11
C GLU A 643 3.34 21.96 26.90
N ILE A 644 3.40 21.16 27.96
CA ILE A 644 3.97 19.82 28.02
C ILE A 644 3.28 18.83 27.06
N SER A 645 1.95 18.91 26.86
CA SER A 645 1.24 17.99 25.96
C SER A 645 1.56 18.25 24.48
N LEU A 646 1.72 19.51 24.08
CA LEU A 646 2.07 19.87 22.70
C LEU A 646 3.50 19.49 22.33
N GLU A 647 4.45 19.67 23.26
CA GLU A 647 5.81 19.17 23.07
C GLU A 647 5.87 17.64 23.01
N SER A 648 5.06 16.96 23.83
CA SER A 648 4.89 15.51 23.78
C SER A 648 4.30 15.05 22.44
N LEU A 649 3.24 15.70 21.94
CA LEU A 649 2.60 15.37 20.67
C LEU A 649 3.52 15.61 19.48
N SER A 650 4.24 16.73 19.42
CA SER A 650 5.14 17.02 18.30
C SER A 650 6.26 15.99 18.13
N ASN A 651 6.58 15.23 19.18
CA ASN A 651 7.63 14.22 19.14
C ASN A 651 7.10 12.76 19.09
N SER A 652 5.80 12.54 19.25
CA SER A 652 5.22 11.19 19.37
C SER A 652 3.99 10.94 18.51
N LEU A 653 3.37 11.99 17.96
CA LEU A 653 2.20 11.86 17.10
C LEU A 653 2.62 11.33 15.73
N VAL A 654 2.03 10.20 15.35
CA VAL A 654 2.15 9.63 14.03
C VAL A 654 0.77 9.32 13.48
N CYS A 655 0.63 9.39 12.16
CA CYS A 655 -0.56 8.91 11.49
C CYS A 655 -0.28 8.35 10.11
N THR A 656 -1.10 7.37 9.71
CA THR A 656 -0.93 6.62 8.48
C THR A 656 -2.28 6.36 7.85
N VAL A 657 -2.37 6.56 6.53
CA VAL A 657 -3.49 6.04 5.74
C VAL A 657 -3.06 4.69 5.22
N GLY A 658 -3.56 3.60 5.81
CA GLY A 658 -3.08 2.25 5.49
C GLY A 658 -3.82 1.59 4.31
N GLU A 659 -5.07 1.98 4.07
CA GLU A 659 -5.91 1.42 3.01
C GLU A 659 -6.73 2.52 2.34
N ILE A 660 -6.97 2.40 1.04
CA ILE A 660 -7.89 3.25 0.27
C ILE A 660 -8.55 2.45 -0.85
N SER A 661 -9.85 2.68 -1.05
CA SER A 661 -10.67 2.00 -2.06
C SER A 661 -11.66 2.99 -2.67
N THR A 662 -12.05 2.74 -3.92
CA THR A 662 -13.00 3.60 -4.66
C THR A 662 -14.10 2.78 -5.30
N TRP A 663 -15.27 3.38 -5.46
CA TRP A 663 -16.41 2.82 -6.20
C TRP A 663 -16.86 3.82 -7.27
N PRO A 664 -17.09 3.38 -8.53
CA PRO A 664 -17.03 1.99 -9.02
C PRO A 664 -15.63 1.51 -9.44
N SER A 665 -14.59 2.35 -9.29
CA SER A 665 -13.21 2.05 -9.68
C SER A 665 -13.03 1.82 -11.20
N ALA A 666 -13.30 2.87 -11.99
CA ALA A 666 -13.10 2.85 -13.44
C ALA A 666 -12.34 4.10 -13.91
N SER A 667 -11.42 3.94 -14.87
CA SER A 667 -10.48 5.00 -15.28
C SER A 667 -11.11 6.20 -15.95
N ASN A 668 -12.36 6.13 -16.41
CA ASN A 668 -13.09 7.17 -17.15
C ASN A 668 -14.34 7.66 -16.38
N VAL A 669 -14.45 7.33 -15.09
CA VAL A 669 -15.61 7.64 -14.25
C VAL A 669 -15.15 8.42 -13.01
N ILE A 670 -15.80 9.55 -12.73
CA ILE A 670 -15.69 10.23 -11.43
C ILE A 670 -16.30 9.30 -10.39
N PRO A 671 -15.58 8.91 -9.32
CA PRO A 671 -16.12 7.95 -8.35
C PRO A 671 -17.31 8.53 -7.58
N SER A 672 -18.29 7.69 -7.24
CA SER A 672 -19.37 8.08 -6.30
C SER A 672 -18.92 8.00 -4.84
N GLN A 673 -17.94 7.15 -4.54
CA GLN A 673 -17.46 6.94 -3.18
C GLN A 673 -15.96 6.62 -3.13
N VAL A 674 -15.28 7.17 -2.12
CA VAL A 674 -13.93 6.76 -1.70
C VAL A 674 -13.96 6.40 -0.22
N THR A 675 -13.25 5.34 0.16
CA THR A 675 -13.14 4.89 1.55
C THR A 675 -11.70 4.62 1.88
N PHE A 676 -11.19 5.21 2.96
CA PHE A 676 -9.82 5.01 3.42
C PHE A 676 -9.75 4.86 4.95
N THR A 677 -8.67 4.25 5.44
CA THR A 677 -8.40 4.08 6.87
C THR A 677 -7.43 5.13 7.37
N VAL A 678 -7.50 5.45 8.66
CA VAL A 678 -6.52 6.29 9.37
C VAL A 678 -6.09 5.55 10.62
N ASP A 679 -4.81 5.30 10.78
CA ASP A 679 -4.18 4.84 12.03
C ASP A 679 -3.48 6.05 12.65
N LEU A 680 -3.85 6.45 13.86
CA LEU A 680 -3.26 7.59 14.55
C LEU A 680 -2.78 7.16 15.93
N ARG A 681 -1.51 7.42 16.24
CA ARG A 681 -0.88 7.02 17.50
C ARG A 681 -0.21 8.18 18.20
N ALA A 682 -0.30 8.20 19.53
CA ALA A 682 0.38 9.17 20.38
C ALA A 682 0.54 8.63 21.81
N ILE A 683 1.54 9.12 22.53
CA ILE A 683 1.72 8.80 23.97
C ILE A 683 0.69 9.48 24.87
N ASP A 684 0.26 10.67 24.50
CA ASP A 684 -0.69 11.45 25.28
C ASP A 684 -2.08 11.20 24.72
N ASP A 685 -2.87 10.36 25.39
CA ASP A 685 -4.23 10.04 24.97
C ASP A 685 -5.10 11.31 24.89
N MET A 686 -4.95 12.28 25.80
CA MET A 686 -5.72 13.52 25.74
C MET A 686 -5.35 14.34 24.50
N GLY A 687 -4.05 14.43 24.22
CA GLY A 687 -3.54 15.06 23.02
C GLY A 687 -4.00 14.35 21.74
N ARG A 688 -4.04 13.02 21.74
CA ARG A 688 -4.55 12.19 20.65
C ARG A 688 -6.01 12.52 20.34
N GLU A 689 -6.87 12.53 21.37
CA GLU A 689 -8.29 12.85 21.22
C GLU A 689 -8.51 14.29 20.73
N ALA A 690 -7.70 15.25 21.20
CA ALA A 690 -7.76 16.63 20.71
C ALA A 690 -7.42 16.73 19.22
N VAL A 691 -6.38 16.01 18.76
CA VAL A 691 -6.03 15.92 17.34
C VAL A 691 -7.14 15.27 16.53
N ILE A 692 -7.72 14.16 17.00
CA ILE A 692 -8.84 13.49 16.31
C ILE A 692 -10.03 14.42 16.16
N TYR A 693 -10.37 15.17 17.22
CA TYR A 693 -11.46 16.13 17.19
C TYR A 693 -11.21 17.25 16.16
N GLU A 694 -10.05 17.89 16.20
CA GLU A 694 -9.74 18.99 15.28
C GLU A 694 -9.59 18.50 13.84
N LEU A 695 -8.93 17.37 13.63
CA LEU A 695 -8.86 16.71 12.33
C LEU A 695 -10.27 16.46 11.77
N SER A 696 -11.16 15.86 12.56
CA SER A 696 -12.54 15.58 12.14
C SER A 696 -13.27 16.86 11.74
N ASN A 697 -13.14 17.93 12.53
CA ASN A 697 -13.74 19.24 12.23
C ASN A 697 -13.24 19.83 10.90
N GLN A 698 -11.94 19.76 10.65
CA GLN A 698 -11.36 20.24 9.39
C GLN A 698 -11.74 19.37 8.20
N MET A 699 -11.81 18.06 8.39
CA MET A 699 -12.29 17.14 7.36
C MET A 699 -13.72 17.49 6.95
N TYR A 700 -14.63 17.72 7.91
CA TYR A 700 -16.00 18.14 7.61
C TYR A 700 -16.06 19.47 6.84
N LYS A 701 -15.23 20.46 7.20
CA LYS A 701 -15.14 21.74 6.47
C LYS A 701 -14.65 21.56 5.03
N ILE A 702 -13.65 20.69 4.80
CA ILE A 702 -13.18 20.38 3.44
C ILE A 702 -14.27 19.67 2.64
N CYS A 703 -14.96 18.69 3.23
CA CYS A 703 -16.07 17.98 2.60
C CYS A 703 -17.17 18.97 2.18
N GLU A 704 -17.59 19.86 3.10
CA GLU A 704 -18.59 20.90 2.82
C GLU A 704 -18.16 21.84 1.70
N ARG A 705 -16.92 22.38 1.76
CA ARG A 705 -16.38 23.26 0.71
C ARG A 705 -16.30 22.59 -0.66
N ARG A 706 -16.10 21.27 -0.69
CA ARG A 706 -16.04 20.45 -1.91
C ARG A 706 -17.39 19.90 -2.36
N PHE A 707 -18.47 20.23 -1.66
CA PHE A 707 -19.81 19.72 -1.93
C PHE A 707 -19.89 18.19 -1.96
N VAL A 708 -19.12 17.53 -1.08
CA VAL A 708 -19.18 16.08 -0.83
C VAL A 708 -19.59 15.82 0.61
N SER A 709 -20.11 14.64 0.88
CA SER A 709 -20.38 14.20 2.26
C SER A 709 -19.26 13.29 2.74
N CYS A 710 -18.96 13.32 4.04
CA CYS A 710 -18.04 12.37 4.65
C CYS A 710 -18.56 11.82 5.97
N ILE A 711 -18.24 10.56 6.23
CA ILE A 711 -18.57 9.82 7.45
C ILE A 711 -17.26 9.33 8.05
N ILE A 712 -17.03 9.59 9.34
CA ILE A 712 -15.84 9.18 10.07
C ILE A 712 -16.28 8.19 11.15
N ASP A 713 -15.95 6.91 10.96
CA ASP A 713 -16.23 5.85 11.93
C ASP A 713 -14.99 5.54 12.76
N ARG A 714 -15.08 5.59 14.09
CA ARG A 714 -14.06 4.98 14.96
C ARG A 714 -14.21 3.46 14.93
N LYS A 715 -13.15 2.74 14.59
CA LYS A 715 -13.14 1.28 14.49
C LYS A 715 -12.38 0.60 15.61
N HIS A 716 -11.36 1.26 16.15
CA HIS A 716 -10.56 0.74 17.25
C HIS A 716 -9.99 1.89 18.07
N ASP A 717 -9.86 1.65 19.38
CA ASP A 717 -9.24 2.55 20.34
C ASP A 717 -8.50 1.75 21.40
N ALA A 718 -7.23 2.11 21.63
CA ALA A 718 -6.38 1.59 22.68
C ALA A 718 -5.66 2.75 23.37
N ASN A 719 -5.65 2.75 24.70
CA ASN A 719 -4.98 3.79 25.48
C ASN A 719 -3.46 3.59 25.50
N ALA A 720 -2.72 4.68 25.68
CA ALA A 720 -1.28 4.62 25.86
C ALA A 720 -0.94 3.93 27.20
N VAL A 721 0.19 3.24 27.22
CA VAL A 721 0.70 2.58 28.42
C VAL A 721 2.01 3.22 28.82
N VAL A 722 2.15 3.62 30.07
CA VAL A 722 3.39 4.18 30.61
C VAL A 722 4.18 3.05 31.27
N CYS A 723 5.46 2.90 30.91
CA CYS A 723 6.34 1.96 31.58
C CYS A 723 6.64 2.44 33.00
N ASP A 724 6.77 1.50 33.92
CA ASP A 724 7.01 1.81 35.33
C ASP A 724 8.38 2.49 35.52
N SER A 725 8.39 3.55 36.33
CA SER A 725 9.56 4.41 36.49
C SER A 725 10.72 3.71 37.23
N GLU A 726 10.41 2.79 38.15
CA GLU A 726 11.41 2.02 38.89
C GLU A 726 12.04 0.98 37.97
N LEU A 727 11.23 0.16 37.29
CA LEU A 727 11.70 -0.81 36.30
C LEU A 727 12.53 -0.15 35.21
N SER A 728 12.04 0.96 34.64
CA SER A 728 12.76 1.71 33.60
C SER A 728 14.11 2.23 34.10
N SER A 729 14.19 2.68 35.35
CA SER A 729 15.45 3.15 35.95
C SER A 729 16.46 2.02 36.15
N GLN A 730 15.98 0.85 36.58
CA GLN A 730 16.81 -0.34 36.76
C GLN A 730 17.31 -0.88 35.41
N LEU A 731 16.44 -0.98 34.41
CA LEU A 731 16.81 -1.35 33.04
C LEU A 731 17.82 -0.37 32.45
N LYS A 732 17.66 0.94 32.69
CA LYS A 732 18.60 1.96 32.25
C LYS A 732 19.98 1.78 32.86
N PHE A 733 20.05 1.46 34.16
CA PHE A 733 21.30 1.19 34.86
C PHE A 733 21.96 -0.09 34.33
N ALA A 734 21.18 -1.14 34.09
CA ALA A 734 21.65 -2.41 33.56
C ALA A 734 22.18 -2.28 32.13
N LEU A 735 21.45 -1.57 31.26
CA LEU A 735 21.89 -1.19 29.91
C LEU A 735 23.22 -0.44 29.96
N TYR A 736 23.31 0.63 30.76
CA TYR A 736 24.55 1.41 30.87
C TYR A 736 25.73 0.53 31.30
N SER A 737 25.50 -0.36 32.26
CA SER A 737 26.51 -1.29 32.76
C SER A 737 26.93 -2.33 31.71
N ALA A 738 25.99 -2.82 30.90
CA ALA A 738 26.26 -3.74 29.80
C ALA A 738 27.13 -3.08 28.73
N LEU A 739 26.73 -1.90 28.25
CA LEU A 739 27.50 -1.18 27.25
C LEU A 739 28.90 -0.81 27.78
N ARG A 740 29.01 -0.39 29.05
CA ARG A 740 30.30 -0.08 29.66
C ARG A 740 31.24 -1.29 29.70
N LYS A 741 30.70 -2.49 29.96
CA LYS A 741 31.49 -3.74 29.94
C LYS A 741 31.96 -4.11 28.53
N MET A 742 31.17 -3.82 27.50
CA MET A 742 31.50 -4.16 26.11
C MET A 742 32.43 -3.15 25.43
N ALA A 743 32.15 -1.85 25.61
CA ALA A 743 32.79 -0.77 24.85
C ALA A 743 33.72 0.14 25.69
N GLY A 744 33.84 -0.09 27.01
CA GLY A 744 34.65 0.75 27.91
C GLY A 744 33.90 1.95 28.48
N ASP A 745 34.60 2.98 28.99
CA ASP A 745 33.94 4.17 29.57
C ASP A 745 33.21 4.96 28.49
N ILE A 746 31.88 4.97 28.56
CA ILE A 746 30.99 5.67 27.64
C ILE A 746 30.56 6.98 28.28
N GLN A 747 30.75 8.10 27.58
CA GLN A 747 30.34 9.44 28.03
C GLN A 747 28.84 9.72 27.84
N HIS A 748 28.06 8.74 27.36
CA HIS A 748 26.76 9.00 26.78
C HIS A 748 25.58 8.65 27.69
N LYS A 749 24.55 9.49 27.63
CA LYS A 749 23.26 9.30 28.31
C LYS A 749 22.47 8.22 27.57
N THR A 750 22.10 7.15 28.26
CA THR A 750 21.23 6.10 27.71
C THR A 750 19.90 6.69 27.21
N PRO A 751 19.52 6.44 25.93
CA PRO A 751 18.28 6.96 25.37
C PRO A 751 17.07 6.28 26.03
N ALA A 752 15.99 7.03 26.10
CA ALA A 752 14.72 6.53 26.59
C ALA A 752 13.61 7.01 25.64
N LEU A 753 13.02 6.06 24.92
CA LEU A 753 12.16 6.26 23.76
C LEU A 753 10.74 5.80 24.06
N MET A 754 9.82 6.11 23.15
CA MET A 754 8.47 5.56 23.15
C MET A 754 8.41 4.41 22.17
N SER A 755 7.69 3.35 22.51
CA SER A 755 7.26 2.40 21.48
C SER A 755 6.10 3.01 20.70
N GLY A 756 6.22 2.99 19.38
CA GLY A 756 5.13 3.30 18.47
C GLY A 756 4.29 2.09 18.08
N ALA A 757 4.79 0.88 18.32
CA ALA A 757 4.13 -0.38 18.05
C ALA A 757 3.35 -0.89 19.27
N GLY A 758 2.34 -1.71 19.02
CA GLY A 758 1.75 -2.52 20.09
C GLY A 758 2.75 -3.58 20.54
N HIS A 759 2.64 -4.03 21.79
CA HIS A 759 3.39 -5.17 22.32
C HIS A 759 2.56 -5.85 23.39
N ASP A 760 2.88 -7.10 23.74
CA ASP A 760 2.25 -7.82 24.84
C ASP A 760 2.27 -7.04 26.16
N ALA A 761 3.30 -6.21 26.38
CA ALA A 761 3.38 -5.27 27.50
C ALA A 761 2.12 -4.38 27.66
N MET A 762 1.39 -4.06 26.58
CA MET A 762 0.12 -3.32 26.67
C MET A 762 -0.99 -4.11 27.36
N ALA A 763 -1.09 -5.41 27.05
CA ALA A 763 -2.04 -6.28 27.73
C ALA A 763 -1.60 -6.51 29.18
N VAL A 764 -0.32 -6.85 29.38
CA VAL A 764 0.25 -7.18 30.69
C VAL A 764 0.24 -5.98 31.66
N SER A 765 0.19 -4.73 31.18
CA SER A 765 0.07 -3.56 32.06
C SER A 765 -1.24 -3.51 32.85
N HIS A 766 -2.26 -4.28 32.46
CA HIS A 766 -3.49 -4.44 33.23
C HIS A 766 -3.32 -5.40 34.42
N LEU A 767 -2.25 -6.20 34.43
CA LEU A 767 -1.92 -7.16 35.47
C LEU A 767 -0.87 -6.63 36.46
N THR A 768 0.22 -6.06 35.95
CA THR A 768 1.38 -5.65 36.76
C THR A 768 2.14 -4.48 36.11
N LYS A 769 3.20 -4.01 36.76
CA LYS A 769 4.11 -3.01 36.19
C LYS A 769 4.93 -3.58 35.04
N VAL A 770 5.11 -2.79 33.99
CA VAL A 770 5.84 -3.19 32.78
C VAL A 770 7.06 -2.30 32.53
N GLY A 771 8.11 -2.87 31.96
CA GLY A 771 9.25 -2.14 31.43
C GLY A 771 9.74 -2.81 30.15
N MET A 772 10.34 -2.06 29.22
CA MET A 772 10.89 -2.67 28.02
C MET A 772 12.27 -2.12 27.66
N LEU A 773 13.02 -2.95 26.95
CA LEU A 773 14.35 -2.67 26.42
C LEU A 773 14.32 -2.85 24.90
N PHE A 774 14.60 -1.77 24.18
CA PHE A 774 14.75 -1.78 22.74
C PHE A 774 16.17 -2.07 22.31
N VAL A 775 16.27 -2.83 21.22
CA VAL A 775 17.47 -3.04 20.41
C VAL A 775 17.26 -2.32 19.08
N TRP A 776 18.25 -1.56 18.62
CA TRP A 776 18.13 -0.87 17.34
C TRP A 776 18.00 -1.89 16.18
N CYS A 777 17.43 -1.46 15.06
CA CYS A 777 17.37 -2.29 13.84
C CYS A 777 17.82 -1.44 12.65
N ARG A 778 18.54 -2.06 11.71
CA ARG A 778 19.15 -1.35 10.58
C ARG A 778 18.08 -0.66 9.74
N GLY A 779 18.21 0.64 9.55
CA GLY A 779 17.25 1.46 8.81
C GLY A 779 15.85 1.55 9.44
N GLY A 780 15.64 1.05 10.66
CA GLY A 780 14.31 0.96 11.27
C GLY A 780 13.38 -0.05 10.60
N VAL A 781 13.90 -0.98 9.80
CA VAL A 781 13.09 -1.95 9.04
C VAL A 781 12.60 -3.07 9.94
N SER A 782 11.30 -3.33 9.89
CA SER A 782 10.61 -4.46 10.54
C SER A 782 9.35 -4.82 9.73
N HIS A 783 8.69 -5.93 10.04
CA HIS A 783 7.61 -6.52 9.22
C HIS A 783 8.07 -6.78 7.77
N SER A 784 9.32 -7.23 7.65
CA SER A 784 10.01 -7.42 6.38
C SER A 784 11.23 -8.33 6.55
N PRO A 785 11.56 -9.19 5.57
CA PRO A 785 12.76 -10.04 5.61
C PRO A 785 14.07 -9.23 5.60
N ALA A 786 14.02 -7.93 5.33
CA ALA A 786 15.17 -7.04 5.41
C ALA A 786 15.48 -6.56 6.84
N GLU A 787 14.66 -6.94 7.84
CA GLU A 787 14.93 -6.70 9.25
C GLU A 787 16.28 -7.26 9.66
N HIS A 788 17.08 -6.44 10.36
CA HIS A 788 18.44 -6.81 10.70
C HIS A 788 18.92 -6.12 11.98
N VAL A 789 19.44 -6.92 12.90
CA VAL A 789 20.14 -6.51 14.13
C VAL A 789 21.58 -7.05 14.07
N LEU A 790 22.58 -6.37 14.65
CA LEU A 790 23.92 -6.95 14.73
C LEU A 790 24.03 -7.89 15.93
N ASP A 791 24.84 -8.93 15.79
CA ASP A 791 25.14 -9.90 16.86
C ASP A 791 25.62 -9.20 18.15
N GLU A 792 26.43 -8.14 18.01
CA GLU A 792 26.92 -7.34 19.13
C GLU A 792 25.77 -6.66 19.91
N ASP A 793 24.70 -6.25 19.24
CA ASP A 793 23.56 -5.60 19.90
C ASP A 793 22.67 -6.61 20.61
N VAL A 794 22.51 -7.80 20.02
CA VAL A 794 21.88 -8.95 20.69
C VAL A 794 22.66 -9.33 21.95
N TRP A 795 24.00 -9.33 21.89
CA TRP A 795 24.84 -9.54 23.07
C TRP A 795 24.67 -8.45 24.12
N ALA A 796 24.59 -7.19 23.69
CA ALA A 796 24.36 -6.07 24.60
C ALA A 796 23.01 -6.22 25.32
N ALA A 797 21.95 -6.59 24.61
CA ALA A 797 20.62 -6.80 25.17
C ALA A 797 20.62 -7.94 26.21
N GLY A 798 21.19 -9.09 25.86
CA GLY A 798 21.31 -10.23 26.78
C GLY A 798 22.12 -9.89 28.04
N LEU A 799 23.24 -9.18 27.90
CA LEU A 799 24.05 -8.73 29.03
C LEU A 799 23.30 -7.71 29.91
N ALA A 800 22.50 -6.82 29.30
CA ALA A 800 21.67 -5.87 30.04
C ALA A 800 20.60 -6.60 30.87
N ILE A 801 19.91 -7.60 30.31
CA ILE A 801 18.94 -8.40 31.06
C ILE A 801 19.59 -9.18 32.20
N LEU A 802 20.75 -9.78 31.96
CA LEU A 802 21.50 -10.46 33.03
C LEU A 802 21.84 -9.50 34.18
N LEU A 803 22.39 -8.33 33.87
CA LEU A 803 22.76 -7.33 34.88
C LEU A 803 21.53 -6.76 35.61
N PHE A 804 20.40 -6.67 34.92
CA PHE A 804 19.14 -6.33 35.54
C PHE A 804 18.74 -7.39 36.57
N LEU A 805 18.78 -8.68 36.22
CA LEU A 805 18.45 -9.78 37.13
C LEU A 805 19.37 -9.86 38.35
N GLU A 806 20.68 -9.59 38.18
CA GLU A 806 21.64 -9.53 39.30
C GLU A 806 21.28 -8.46 40.34
N THR A 807 20.51 -7.42 39.97
CA THR A 807 20.04 -6.40 40.91
C THR A 807 18.74 -6.78 41.63
N GLN A 808 18.05 -7.85 41.18
CA GLN A 808 16.78 -8.33 41.74
C GLN A 808 16.95 -9.55 42.65
N LEU A 809 18.06 -10.27 42.53
CA LEU A 809 18.49 -11.39 43.38
C LEU A 809 19.27 -10.88 44.60
#